data_AF-A0A3M7CI50-F1
#
_entry.id   AF-A0A3M7CI50-F1
#
_cell.length_a   1.000
_cell.length_b   1.000
_cell.length_c   1.000
_cell.angle_alpha   90.00
_cell.angle_beta   90.00
_cell.angle_gamma   90.00
#
_symmetry.space_group_name_H-M   'P 1'
#
loop_
_entity.id
_entity.type
_entity.pdbx_description
1 polymer ?
#
loop_
_entity_poly.entity_id
_entity_poly.type
_entity_poly.pdbx_seq_one_letter_code
_entity_poly.pdbx_strand_id
1 'polypeptide(L)'
;MRLLAILPVALSAAALILSFLCLFAGSKKGFMEDYAVVTLNASQIGQSLFDDTDSSSSSSDSDNPLSSFIHNVTSSIEDEIEDTLTSFAKDLGLHDFYSAHLLDFCEGYYVPGPVPNATLDSSDISQNVTSCSNRTAMYTFDPKEVLQKELNKSGVDVNLDELNWPEDINDGLQALEAASNATFVLYCIAIALIAIAFLTALVAIFLEGRLWSFVNIMMDWLAFLVIGIASAIATAFGVKASEVINKYGNDIGVSANKGSKFLVLTWVATGVMLVASIVWCFDCIQGRRRYRGPSRSYAGDKLRMDDEEPNLRFLLVFGQDKNERDTLLRTERLRTQKNMPCDHHSGKIMISLRFYARRCPWAHVTATVFRRRRLRLGDWSPEHYSSRTCASRKTLGGAQRHPWAAGKDVIRLYWTAFFLGAMEWNAPDLNAWPTKVVLRISKALRSNKQFTQASIDRNNLKAAERRAKQREEHARKHKYTARASDEIAGSNQEGVNELGERDHSMFSQAETLVENRDDTDMLHRLAHHDSFDSLIDQSVGKEELRNPYFDSRAPGEELRRISTRHERMVESLPDDLWKYVTDYLNPADTACLAISSKTLMRKLGPQPLKDLNEPQNKNFKISVLHYLNPQLPRHLLCFPCAKFHLRLRPGKESLKADFVNNPLFNCPLVKTSTLPRTRLTHDRQLPYGWVQLALRSEISPAHGINPDSLARRWKHAESGWSHHTRYMIHDGRLLMRIVSQRVVPPARESTKTVERHLLYEMQEFTPYFSVCAHWRDGEMMDLCKCSLSHVPSPPQSYIQQLKKAPKIDKSLAHPNFIVRGCDWCRPARRCPECSTEYLVEIQMIEDAKDPARPFKHSIVVTRWSDLGDGSSPHTSAEWASMNGVNVADHEGGHEYESFSHVGRRAVSGIFESRLSGSIPGQRLLSLNPKNEKKGEEGHGWY
;
A
#
# COMPACT_ATOMS: atom_id res chain seq x y z
N MET A 1 37.28 12.75 13.19
CA MET A 1 36.82 13.32 11.90
C MET A 1 36.71 12.23 10.85
N ARG A 2 35.57 12.12 10.15
CA ARG A 2 35.39 11.12 9.07
C ARG A 2 35.87 11.70 7.75
N LEU A 3 37.11 11.41 7.35
CA LEU A 3 37.67 11.89 6.08
C LEU A 3 36.83 11.44 4.86
N LEU A 4 36.19 10.27 4.93
CA LEU A 4 35.27 9.78 3.89
C LEU A 4 33.97 10.59 3.78
N ALA A 5 33.56 11.32 4.83
CA ALA A 5 32.37 12.17 4.81
C ALA A 5 32.60 13.51 4.07
N ILE A 6 33.87 13.87 3.78
CA ILE A 6 34.21 15.08 3.01
C ILE A 6 33.76 14.94 1.55
N LEU A 7 33.84 13.72 0.99
CA LEU A 7 33.48 13.46 -0.40
C LEU A 7 31.97 13.68 -0.67
N PRO A 8 31.03 13.12 0.12
CA PRO A 8 29.60 13.42 -0.03
C PRO A 8 29.25 14.89 0.21
N VAL A 9 29.97 15.59 1.08
CA VAL A 9 29.79 17.04 1.29
C VAL A 9 30.15 17.81 0.02
N ALA A 10 31.26 17.49 -0.62
CA ALA A 10 31.64 18.11 -1.89
C ALA A 10 30.65 17.78 -3.02
N LEU A 11 30.16 16.54 -3.10
CA LEU A 11 29.20 16.11 -4.11
C LEU A 11 27.83 16.76 -3.92
N SER A 12 27.30 16.80 -2.69
CA SER A 12 26.03 17.48 -2.40
C SER A 12 26.11 18.99 -2.60
N ALA A 13 27.25 19.63 -2.29
CA ALA A 13 27.49 21.03 -2.63
C ALA A 13 27.48 21.27 -4.15
N ALA A 14 28.17 20.41 -4.92
CA ALA A 14 28.18 20.50 -6.38
C ALA A 14 26.76 20.30 -6.96
N ALA A 15 26.01 19.31 -6.48
CA ALA A 15 24.64 19.07 -6.92
C ALA A 15 23.72 20.26 -6.57
N LEU A 16 23.87 20.86 -5.38
CA LEU A 16 23.11 22.04 -4.97
C LEU A 16 23.37 23.21 -5.92
N ILE A 17 24.63 23.48 -6.26
CA ILE A 17 25.01 24.53 -7.21
C ILE A 17 24.38 24.24 -8.59
N LEU A 18 24.54 23.03 -9.11
CA LEU A 18 24.00 22.65 -10.42
C LEU A 18 22.47 22.76 -10.47
N SER A 19 21.75 22.35 -9.42
CA SER A 19 20.29 22.50 -9.35
C SER A 19 19.86 23.97 -9.30
N PHE A 20 20.60 24.84 -8.59
CA PHE A 20 20.35 26.28 -8.64
C PHE A 20 20.65 26.88 -10.02
N LEU A 21 21.70 26.42 -10.71
CA LEU A 21 21.99 26.85 -12.08
C LEU A 21 20.88 26.42 -13.05
N CYS A 22 20.31 25.22 -12.90
CA CYS A 22 19.14 24.81 -13.68
C CYS A 22 17.95 25.75 -13.44
N LEU A 23 17.67 26.12 -12.19
CA LEU A 23 16.52 26.94 -11.83
C LEU A 23 16.66 28.40 -12.32
N PHE A 24 17.87 28.95 -12.29
CA PHE A 24 18.15 30.35 -12.62
C PHE A 24 18.84 30.56 -13.97
N ALA A 25 18.91 29.53 -14.83
CA ALA A 25 19.36 29.68 -16.21
C ALA A 25 18.50 30.74 -16.93
N GLY A 26 19.10 31.62 -17.72
CA GLY A 26 18.39 32.68 -18.43
C GLY A 26 17.98 33.89 -17.58
N SER A 27 18.31 33.89 -16.28
CA SER A 27 17.72 34.87 -15.35
C SER A 27 18.13 36.33 -15.53
N LYS A 28 19.15 36.60 -16.34
CA LYS A 28 19.61 37.91 -16.83
C LYS A 28 20.36 37.71 -18.14
N LYS A 29 20.40 38.76 -18.97
CA LYS A 29 21.30 38.84 -20.11
C LYS A 29 22.77 38.55 -19.70
N GLY A 30 23.43 37.68 -20.44
CA GLY A 30 24.77 37.15 -20.24
C GLY A 30 24.87 35.97 -19.25
N PHE A 31 23.76 35.53 -18.63
CA PHE A 31 23.79 34.46 -17.63
C PHE A 31 23.14 33.17 -18.14
N MET A 32 23.98 32.23 -18.61
CA MET A 32 23.56 30.87 -19.02
C MET A 32 22.39 30.84 -20.02
N GLU A 33 22.45 31.70 -21.04
CA GLU A 33 21.39 31.88 -22.04
C GLU A 33 21.18 30.62 -22.91
N ASP A 34 22.25 29.88 -23.22
CA ASP A 34 22.17 28.64 -24.00
C ASP A 34 21.58 27.44 -23.22
N TYR A 35 21.17 27.63 -21.96
CA TYR A 35 20.63 26.58 -21.09
C TYR A 35 19.10 26.66 -20.98
N ALA A 36 18.44 27.12 -22.04
CA ALA A 36 17.00 27.03 -22.19
C ALA A 36 16.53 25.58 -22.26
N VAL A 37 15.27 25.34 -21.87
CA VAL A 37 14.63 24.02 -21.96
C VAL A 37 14.15 23.78 -23.39
N VAL A 38 13.58 24.81 -24.02
CA VAL A 38 13.13 24.83 -25.41
C VAL A 38 13.48 26.19 -26.02
N THR A 39 13.99 26.19 -27.24
CA THR A 39 14.24 27.39 -28.03
C THR A 39 13.37 27.37 -29.27
N LEU A 40 12.55 28.39 -29.46
CA LEU A 40 11.76 28.62 -30.66
C LEU A 40 12.54 29.51 -31.61
N ASN A 41 12.62 29.10 -32.87
CA ASN A 41 13.11 29.91 -33.97
C ASN A 41 11.89 30.39 -34.78
N ALA A 42 11.76 31.70 -34.85
CA ALA A 42 10.68 32.46 -35.46
C ALA A 42 11.17 33.27 -36.69
N SER A 43 12.42 33.10 -37.11
CA SER A 43 13.03 33.87 -38.22
C SER A 43 12.38 33.65 -39.59
N GLN A 44 11.59 32.59 -39.77
CA GLN A 44 10.95 32.24 -41.03
C GLN A 44 9.44 32.58 -41.04
N ILE A 45 8.94 33.25 -39.99
CA ILE A 45 7.53 33.64 -39.91
C ILE A 45 7.18 34.55 -41.09
N GLY A 46 6.17 34.15 -41.86
CA GLY A 46 5.67 34.89 -43.02
C GLY A 46 6.14 34.37 -44.39
N GLN A 47 7.11 33.45 -44.46
CA GLN A 47 7.59 32.90 -45.74
C GLN A 47 6.50 32.17 -46.55
N SER A 48 5.63 31.41 -45.87
CA SER A 48 4.55 30.66 -46.54
C SER A 48 3.46 31.55 -47.14
N LEU A 49 3.30 32.80 -46.67
CA LEU A 49 2.33 33.75 -47.23
C LEU A 49 2.80 34.29 -48.60
N PHE A 50 4.10 34.29 -48.88
CA PHE A 50 4.65 34.71 -50.17
C PHE A 50 4.64 33.58 -51.21
N ASP A 51 4.93 32.33 -50.82
CA ASP A 51 4.87 31.15 -51.71
C ASP A 51 3.45 30.92 -52.29
N ASP A 52 2.40 31.22 -51.51
CA ASP A 52 1.00 31.15 -51.96
C ASP A 52 0.62 32.33 -52.87
N THR A 53 1.32 33.46 -52.79
CA THR A 53 1.05 34.67 -53.59
C THR A 53 1.63 34.54 -55.02
N ASP A 54 2.78 33.88 -55.18
CA ASP A 54 3.38 33.62 -56.50
C ASP A 54 2.65 32.54 -57.32
N SER A 55 1.78 31.75 -56.68
CA SER A 55 1.05 30.64 -57.30
C SER A 55 -0.44 30.90 -57.54
N SER A 56 -0.97 32.09 -57.19
CA SER A 56 -2.40 32.39 -57.31
C SER A 56 -2.72 33.75 -57.95
N SER A 57 -2.51 33.85 -59.27
CA SER A 57 -3.27 34.81 -60.08
C SER A 57 -4.73 34.32 -60.22
N SER A 58 -5.56 34.47 -59.17
CA SER A 58 -7.02 34.70 -59.26
C SER A 58 -7.74 34.44 -57.92
N SER A 59 -8.80 35.23 -57.72
CA SER A 59 -9.83 35.17 -56.68
C SER A 59 -9.51 35.83 -55.34
N SER A 60 -9.88 37.11 -55.31
CA SER A 60 -10.33 37.90 -54.17
C SER A 60 -11.32 37.16 -53.27
N ASP A 61 -10.97 37.03 -51.98
CA ASP A 61 -11.84 37.34 -50.83
C ASP A 61 -11.08 37.00 -49.53
N SER A 62 -10.16 37.88 -49.15
CA SER A 62 -9.88 38.16 -47.73
C SER A 62 -9.30 39.57 -47.64
N ASP A 63 -10.13 40.50 -47.17
CA ASP A 63 -9.71 41.86 -46.82
C ASP A 63 -8.85 41.79 -45.56
N ASN A 64 -7.62 41.29 -45.69
CA ASN A 64 -6.66 41.22 -44.59
C ASN A 64 -5.78 42.48 -44.63
N PRO A 65 -5.81 43.35 -43.60
CA PRO A 65 -4.96 44.55 -43.55
C PRO A 65 -3.45 44.22 -43.68
N LEU A 66 -3.06 43.01 -43.26
CA LEU A 66 -1.71 42.46 -43.36
C LEU A 66 -1.23 42.26 -44.81
N SER A 67 -2.08 41.75 -45.71
CA SER A 67 -1.69 41.55 -47.11
C SER A 67 -1.54 42.87 -47.86
N SER A 68 -2.38 43.86 -47.54
CA SER A 68 -2.28 45.21 -48.11
C SER A 68 -1.00 45.95 -47.68
N PHE A 69 -0.54 45.74 -46.45
CA PHE A 69 0.71 46.29 -45.93
C PHE A 69 1.93 45.60 -46.56
N ILE A 70 1.86 44.28 -46.71
CA ILE A 70 2.88 43.47 -47.41
C ILE A 70 3.02 43.93 -48.87
N HIS A 71 1.93 44.07 -49.63
CA HIS A 71 1.98 44.55 -51.02
C HIS A 71 2.53 45.99 -51.16
N ASN A 72 2.34 46.85 -50.16
CA ASN A 72 2.90 48.22 -50.14
C ASN A 72 4.42 48.23 -49.87
N VAL A 73 4.94 47.27 -49.10
CA VAL A 73 6.38 47.10 -48.84
C VAL A 73 7.05 46.37 -50.01
N THR A 74 6.45 45.30 -50.52
CA THR A 74 6.98 44.49 -51.65
C THR A 74 7.10 45.29 -52.95
N SER A 75 6.19 46.24 -53.21
CA SER A 75 6.26 47.07 -54.43
C SER A 75 7.37 48.14 -54.41
N SER A 76 8.05 48.34 -53.28
CA SER A 76 9.07 49.38 -53.13
C SER A 76 10.51 48.89 -53.39
N ILE A 77 10.77 47.57 -53.46
CA ILE A 77 12.13 47.02 -53.55
C ILE A 77 12.11 45.72 -54.38
N GLU A 78 12.59 45.78 -55.62
CA GLU A 78 12.96 44.61 -56.42
C GLU A 78 14.50 44.44 -56.34
N ASP A 79 14.95 43.21 -56.06
CA ASP A 79 16.34 42.72 -55.95
C ASP A 79 16.99 42.65 -54.54
N GLU A 80 16.43 41.85 -53.62
CA GLU A 80 17.14 40.91 -52.68
C GLU A 80 16.11 40.27 -51.73
N ILE A 81 15.60 39.08 -52.07
CA ILE A 81 14.40 38.51 -51.43
C ILE A 81 14.70 37.86 -50.06
N GLU A 82 15.91 37.35 -49.81
CA GLU A 82 16.26 36.73 -48.52
C GLU A 82 16.56 37.75 -47.41
N ASP A 83 17.26 38.84 -47.72
CA ASP A 83 17.59 39.87 -46.73
C ASP A 83 16.36 40.70 -46.32
N THR A 84 15.37 40.84 -47.22
CA THR A 84 14.10 41.54 -46.97
C THR A 84 13.14 40.77 -46.06
N LEU A 85 13.16 39.42 -46.08
CA LEU A 85 12.36 38.60 -45.15
C LEU A 85 12.80 38.81 -43.70
N THR A 86 14.12 38.92 -43.48
CA THR A 86 14.68 39.14 -42.14
C THR A 86 14.51 40.58 -41.66
N SER A 87 14.42 41.57 -42.56
CA SER A 87 14.10 42.95 -42.21
C SER A 87 12.61 43.15 -41.92
N PHE A 88 11.71 42.43 -42.60
CA PHE A 88 10.27 42.48 -42.37
C PHE A 88 9.88 42.02 -40.95
N ALA A 89 10.39 40.87 -40.49
CA ALA A 89 10.13 40.40 -39.13
C ALA A 89 10.66 41.39 -38.08
N LYS A 90 11.80 42.04 -38.35
CA LYS A 90 12.36 43.10 -37.50
C LYS A 90 11.52 44.37 -37.50
N ASP A 91 10.96 44.78 -38.65
CA ASP A 91 10.09 45.96 -38.78
C ASP A 91 8.73 45.77 -38.08
N LEU A 92 8.24 44.53 -37.98
CA LEU A 92 7.07 44.17 -37.16
C LEU A 92 7.36 44.11 -35.65
N GLY A 93 8.63 44.26 -35.24
CA GLY A 93 9.06 44.18 -33.85
C GLY A 93 9.20 42.75 -33.31
N LEU A 94 9.23 41.73 -34.18
CA LEU A 94 9.42 40.34 -33.79
C LEU A 94 10.92 40.02 -33.66
N HIS A 95 11.25 39.17 -32.68
CA HIS A 95 12.59 38.62 -32.49
C HIS A 95 12.77 37.30 -33.26
N ASP A 96 13.99 37.01 -33.73
CA ASP A 96 14.28 35.80 -34.51
C ASP A 96 14.14 34.52 -33.68
N PHE A 97 14.41 34.57 -32.38
CA PHE A 97 14.26 33.42 -31.50
C PHE A 97 13.76 33.78 -30.10
N TYR A 98 13.09 32.81 -29.47
CA TYR A 98 12.61 32.87 -28.09
C TYR A 98 13.07 31.63 -27.33
N SER A 99 13.84 31.81 -26.27
CA SER A 99 14.40 30.75 -25.45
C SER A 99 13.68 30.66 -24.10
N ALA A 100 12.95 29.59 -23.86
CA ALA A 100 12.17 29.37 -22.64
C ALA A 100 12.98 28.64 -21.57
N HIS A 101 13.06 29.22 -20.37
CA HIS A 101 13.69 28.67 -19.18
C HIS A 101 12.63 28.31 -18.13
N LEU A 102 13.05 27.82 -16.95
CA LEU A 102 12.12 27.38 -15.90
C LEU A 102 11.37 28.52 -15.20
N LEU A 103 11.94 29.74 -15.19
CA LEU A 103 11.41 30.90 -14.46
C LEU A 103 11.12 32.10 -15.35
N ASP A 104 11.63 32.11 -16.58
CA ASP A 104 11.57 33.22 -17.51
C ASP A 104 11.75 32.73 -18.95
N PHE A 105 11.63 33.64 -19.89
CA PHE A 105 12.04 33.44 -21.27
C PHE A 105 12.91 34.63 -21.71
N CYS A 106 13.77 34.39 -22.68
CA CYS A 106 14.57 35.43 -23.33
C CYS A 106 14.29 35.47 -24.82
N GLU A 107 14.48 36.63 -25.42
CA GLU A 107 14.26 36.90 -26.84
C GLU A 107 15.51 37.53 -27.45
N GLY A 108 15.73 37.35 -28.75
CA GLY A 108 16.93 37.84 -29.41
C GLY A 108 16.96 37.63 -30.92
N TYR A 109 18.08 38.04 -31.51
CA TYR A 109 18.35 37.94 -32.95
C TYR A 109 19.54 37.04 -33.24
N TYR A 110 19.54 36.39 -34.40
CA TYR A 110 20.72 35.66 -34.87
C TYR A 110 21.71 36.64 -35.53
N VAL A 111 23.00 36.51 -35.19
CA VAL A 111 24.08 37.35 -35.74
C VAL A 111 25.11 36.44 -36.41
N PRO A 112 25.55 36.74 -37.66
CA PRO A 112 25.23 37.89 -38.51
C PRO A 112 23.88 37.81 -39.26
N GLY A 113 23.25 36.64 -39.31
CA GLY A 113 21.92 36.43 -39.92
C GLY A 113 21.29 35.10 -39.48
N PRO A 114 19.99 34.88 -39.73
CA PRO A 114 19.24 33.72 -39.24
C PRO A 114 19.36 32.45 -40.08
N VAL A 115 19.79 32.56 -41.35
CA VAL A 115 19.87 31.43 -42.29
C VAL A 115 21.32 31.24 -42.77
N PRO A 116 21.83 30.01 -42.84
CA PRO A 116 23.16 29.74 -43.41
C PRO A 116 23.13 29.90 -44.93
N ASN A 117 23.97 30.79 -45.45
CA ASN A 117 24.12 31.08 -46.89
C ASN A 117 25.42 30.49 -47.43
N ALA A 118 25.62 30.50 -48.76
CA ALA A 118 26.83 29.94 -49.40
C ALA A 118 28.17 30.54 -48.88
N THR A 119 28.11 31.68 -48.20
CA THR A 119 29.22 32.39 -47.56
C THR A 119 29.23 32.35 -46.02
N LEU A 120 28.18 31.82 -45.38
CA LEU A 120 27.97 31.81 -43.91
C LEU A 120 27.67 30.38 -43.43
N ASP A 121 28.62 29.77 -42.72
CA ASP A 121 28.44 28.41 -42.19
C ASP A 121 27.52 28.40 -40.96
N SER A 122 26.82 27.28 -40.74
CA SER A 122 25.92 27.12 -39.58
C SER A 122 26.65 27.21 -38.23
N SER A 123 27.98 27.06 -38.21
CA SER A 123 28.81 27.19 -37.01
C SER A 123 29.13 28.65 -36.63
N ASP A 124 28.99 29.60 -37.56
CA ASP A 124 29.25 31.03 -37.36
C ASP A 124 27.99 31.82 -36.94
N ILE A 125 26.81 31.16 -36.96
CA ILE A 125 25.55 31.75 -36.52
C ILE A 125 25.42 31.63 -35.01
N SER A 126 25.38 32.78 -34.32
CA SER A 126 25.27 32.84 -32.86
C SER A 126 23.98 33.55 -32.43
N GLN A 127 23.41 33.10 -31.31
CA GLN A 127 22.24 33.73 -30.69
C GLN A 127 22.69 34.95 -29.88
N ASN A 128 22.15 36.13 -30.20
CA ASN A 128 22.36 37.35 -29.42
C ASN A 128 21.07 37.74 -28.70
N VAL A 129 21.03 37.52 -27.39
CA VAL A 129 19.87 37.84 -26.54
C VAL A 129 19.74 39.36 -26.37
N THR A 130 18.58 39.91 -26.70
CA THR A 130 18.28 41.35 -26.57
C THR A 130 17.71 41.66 -25.20
N SER A 131 16.70 40.90 -24.78
CA SER A 131 15.91 41.12 -23.56
C SER A 131 15.47 39.79 -22.95
N CYS A 132 15.19 39.78 -21.65
CA CYS A 132 14.61 38.64 -20.93
C CYS A 132 13.43 39.11 -20.08
N SER A 133 12.44 38.24 -19.92
CA SER A 133 11.26 38.49 -19.10
C SER A 133 11.62 38.55 -17.60
N ASN A 134 10.73 39.15 -16.81
CA ASN A 134 10.85 39.07 -15.35
C ASN A 134 10.64 37.63 -14.87
N ARG A 135 11.36 37.25 -13.82
CA ARG A 135 11.27 35.92 -13.21
C ARG A 135 9.93 35.73 -12.54
N THR A 136 9.16 34.74 -12.97
CA THR A 136 7.83 34.46 -12.47
C THR A 136 7.74 32.98 -12.10
N ALA A 137 7.38 32.71 -10.85
CA ALA A 137 7.16 31.34 -10.39
C ALA A 137 5.88 30.78 -11.05
N MET A 138 5.92 29.52 -11.49
CA MET A 138 4.79 28.87 -12.18
C MET A 138 4.31 29.62 -13.43
N TYR A 139 5.25 30.18 -14.19
CA TYR A 139 4.96 30.81 -15.46
C TYR A 139 4.81 29.77 -16.57
N THR A 140 3.83 30.03 -17.43
CA THR A 140 3.55 29.24 -18.64
C THR A 140 4.04 30.02 -19.85
N PHE A 141 4.98 29.43 -20.59
CA PHE A 141 5.41 30.02 -21.86
C PHE A 141 4.38 29.74 -22.94
N ASP A 142 3.54 30.75 -23.23
CA ASP A 142 2.64 30.75 -24.38
C ASP A 142 3.23 31.61 -25.52
N PRO A 143 3.68 30.98 -26.62
CA PRO A 143 4.21 31.71 -27.76
C PRO A 143 3.20 32.71 -28.35
N LYS A 144 1.89 32.42 -28.29
CA LYS A 144 0.85 33.28 -28.85
C LYS A 144 0.74 34.59 -28.09
N GLU A 145 0.71 34.52 -26.75
CA GLU A 145 0.61 35.70 -25.90
C GLU A 145 1.86 36.59 -26.02
N VAL A 146 3.04 35.96 -26.11
CA VAL A 146 4.32 36.69 -26.27
C VAL A 146 4.36 37.41 -27.62
N LEU A 147 4.01 36.72 -28.71
CA LEU A 147 4.01 37.32 -30.05
C LEU A 147 2.97 38.45 -30.17
N GLN A 148 1.75 38.27 -29.65
CA GLN A 148 0.72 39.31 -29.66
C GLN A 148 1.13 40.54 -28.85
N LYS A 149 1.83 40.33 -27.74
CA LYS A 149 2.33 41.44 -26.91
C LYS A 149 3.38 42.27 -27.63
N GLU A 150 4.27 41.65 -28.42
CA GLU A 150 5.26 42.41 -29.20
C GLU A 150 4.62 43.13 -30.39
N LEU A 151 3.65 42.53 -31.08
CA LEU A 151 2.88 43.20 -32.14
C LEU A 151 2.08 44.40 -31.62
N ASN A 152 1.47 44.28 -30.44
CA ASN A 152 0.76 45.40 -29.83
C ASN A 152 1.69 46.57 -29.46
N LYS A 153 2.98 46.30 -29.18
CA LYS A 153 3.98 47.35 -28.92
C LYS A 153 4.47 48.02 -30.21
N SER A 154 4.46 47.34 -31.35
CA SER A 154 4.85 47.92 -32.64
C SER A 154 3.77 48.83 -33.24
N GLY A 155 2.57 48.87 -32.63
CA GLY A 155 1.52 49.85 -32.95
C GLY A 155 0.68 49.49 -34.19
N VAL A 156 0.80 48.26 -34.68
CA VAL A 156 0.01 47.73 -35.78
C VAL A 156 -1.14 46.90 -35.20
N ASP A 157 -2.39 47.29 -35.46
CA ASP A 157 -3.60 46.61 -34.96
C ASP A 157 -3.86 45.33 -35.76
N VAL A 158 -3.08 44.28 -35.48
CA VAL A 158 -3.18 42.96 -36.10
C VAL A 158 -3.50 41.93 -35.03
N ASN A 159 -4.59 41.19 -35.22
CA ASN A 159 -4.95 40.08 -34.34
C ASN A 159 -4.32 38.77 -34.88
N LEU A 160 -3.46 38.11 -34.10
CA LEU A 160 -2.81 36.84 -34.48
C LEU A 160 -3.80 35.68 -34.70
N ASP A 161 -5.06 35.86 -34.31
CA ASP A 161 -6.15 34.90 -34.58
C ASP A 161 -6.48 34.77 -36.09
N GLU A 162 -6.02 35.70 -36.92
CA GLU A 162 -6.17 35.68 -38.39
C GLU A 162 -4.97 35.04 -39.12
N LEU A 163 -3.83 34.85 -38.43
CA LEU A 163 -2.88 33.82 -38.88
C LEU A 163 -3.58 32.49 -38.64
N ASN A 164 -3.57 31.60 -39.63
CA ASN A 164 -4.24 30.31 -39.63
C ASN A 164 -3.62 29.35 -38.58
N TRP A 165 -3.63 29.74 -37.29
CA TRP A 165 -2.97 29.10 -36.17
C TRP A 165 -3.81 27.88 -35.78
N PRO A 166 -3.32 26.66 -36.05
CA PRO A 166 -4.14 25.48 -35.90
C PRO A 166 -4.54 25.25 -34.43
N GLU A 167 -5.84 25.03 -34.18
CA GLU A 167 -6.40 24.77 -32.84
C GLU A 167 -5.70 23.59 -32.11
N ASP A 168 -5.14 22.63 -32.86
CA ASP A 168 -4.34 21.51 -32.38
C ASP A 168 -3.08 21.93 -31.58
N ILE A 169 -2.55 23.14 -31.82
CA ILE A 169 -1.43 23.69 -31.03
C ILE A 169 -1.91 24.11 -29.64
N ASN A 170 -3.10 24.69 -29.52
CA ASN A 170 -3.63 25.17 -28.23
C ASN A 170 -3.94 24.01 -27.27
N ASP A 171 -4.50 22.91 -27.77
CA ASP A 171 -4.74 21.69 -26.99
C ASP A 171 -3.42 21.05 -26.50
N GLY A 172 -2.38 21.11 -27.32
CA GLY A 172 -1.02 20.67 -26.96
C GLY A 172 -0.37 21.57 -25.92
N LEU A 173 -0.53 22.90 -26.04
CA LEU A 173 0.02 23.90 -25.13
C LEU A 173 -0.58 23.82 -23.73
N GLN A 174 -1.88 23.49 -23.59
CA GLN A 174 -2.51 23.32 -22.29
C GLN A 174 -1.98 22.10 -21.51
N ALA A 175 -1.65 21.00 -22.20
CA ALA A 175 -0.99 19.85 -21.58
C ALA A 175 0.47 20.15 -21.20
N LEU A 176 1.12 21.06 -21.94
CA LEU A 176 2.49 21.51 -21.69
C LEU A 176 2.57 22.47 -20.48
N GLU A 177 1.52 23.26 -20.23
CA GLU A 177 1.39 24.12 -19.05
C GLU A 177 1.40 23.33 -17.74
N ALA A 178 0.63 22.24 -17.66
CA ALA A 178 0.63 21.39 -16.46
C ALA A 178 2.03 20.77 -16.22
N ALA A 179 2.74 20.43 -17.30
CA ALA A 179 4.07 19.83 -17.23
C ALA A 179 5.17 20.82 -16.81
N SER A 180 5.15 22.08 -17.29
CA SER A 180 6.11 23.11 -16.89
C SER A 180 5.95 23.48 -15.40
N ASN A 181 4.72 23.66 -14.94
CA ASN A 181 4.40 23.97 -13.54
C ASN A 181 4.83 22.83 -12.59
N ALA A 182 4.53 21.58 -12.96
CA ALA A 182 4.99 20.42 -12.19
C ALA A 182 6.52 20.33 -12.13
N THR A 183 7.20 20.61 -13.25
CA THR A 183 8.66 20.59 -13.31
C THR A 183 9.28 21.63 -12.37
N PHE A 184 8.77 22.87 -12.38
CA PHE A 184 9.23 23.95 -11.51
C PHE A 184 9.10 23.59 -10.01
N VAL A 185 7.94 23.07 -9.59
CA VAL A 185 7.70 22.66 -8.20
C VAL A 185 8.66 21.55 -7.76
N LEU A 186 8.88 20.55 -8.63
CA LEU A 186 9.77 19.43 -8.32
C LEU A 186 11.24 19.86 -8.20
N TYR A 187 11.71 20.82 -9.00
CA TYR A 187 13.06 21.39 -8.83
C TYR A 187 13.18 22.16 -7.50
N CYS A 188 12.16 22.90 -7.08
CA CYS A 188 12.17 23.58 -5.77
C CYS A 188 12.27 22.59 -4.61
N ILE A 189 11.48 21.50 -4.65
CA ILE A 189 11.53 20.44 -3.64
C ILE A 189 12.89 19.74 -3.66
N ALA A 190 13.43 19.43 -4.85
CA ALA A 190 14.75 18.82 -5.00
C ALA A 190 15.85 19.69 -4.37
N ILE A 191 15.88 21.00 -4.66
CA ILE A 191 16.86 21.93 -4.10
C ILE A 191 16.76 21.99 -2.57
N ALA A 192 15.55 22.03 -2.02
CA ALA A 192 15.35 22.02 -0.58
C ALA A 192 15.88 20.74 0.07
N LEU A 193 15.61 19.58 -0.53
CA LEU A 193 16.11 18.28 -0.04
C LEU A 193 17.63 18.15 -0.17
N ILE A 194 18.22 18.62 -1.28
CA ILE A 194 19.68 18.64 -1.48
C ILE A 194 20.34 19.59 -0.48
N ALA A 195 19.72 20.74 -0.16
CA ALA A 195 20.23 21.66 0.85
C ALA A 195 20.21 21.05 2.25
N ILE A 196 19.12 20.35 2.61
CA ILE A 196 19.03 19.62 3.87
C ILE A 196 20.09 18.51 3.92
N ALA A 197 20.24 17.73 2.85
CA ALA A 197 21.26 16.69 2.71
C ALA A 197 22.68 17.25 2.90
N PHE A 198 22.99 18.40 2.30
CA PHE A 198 24.27 19.08 2.46
C PHE A 198 24.51 19.51 3.92
N LEU A 199 23.51 20.10 4.58
CA LEU A 199 23.62 20.50 5.99
C LEU A 199 23.80 19.30 6.92
N THR A 200 23.07 18.20 6.70
CA THR A 200 23.21 16.98 7.49
C THR A 200 24.54 16.25 7.22
N ALA A 201 25.09 16.38 6.02
CA ALA A 201 26.42 15.90 5.66
C ALA A 201 27.53 16.69 6.39
N LEU A 202 27.40 18.03 6.50
CA LEU A 202 28.33 18.87 7.28
C LEU A 202 28.33 18.50 8.76
N VAL A 203 27.15 18.30 9.36
CA VAL A 203 27.01 17.90 10.77
C VAL A 203 27.62 16.52 11.01
N ALA A 204 27.53 15.60 10.05
CA ALA A 204 28.10 14.26 10.14
C ALA A 204 29.65 14.21 10.14
N ILE A 205 30.34 15.31 9.77
CA ILE A 205 31.80 15.41 9.90
C ILE A 205 32.23 15.42 11.38
N PHE A 206 31.44 16.10 12.22
CA PHE A 206 31.76 16.37 13.62
C PHE A 206 31.13 15.35 14.58
N LEU A 207 29.98 14.76 14.23
CA LEU A 207 29.26 13.85 15.12
C LEU A 207 29.62 12.38 14.87
N GLU A 208 30.23 11.75 15.87
CA GLU A 208 30.57 10.33 15.85
C GLU A 208 29.34 9.47 16.15
N GLY A 209 28.66 8.98 15.11
CA GLY A 209 27.54 8.06 15.28
C GLY A 209 27.06 7.40 13.99
N ARG A 210 26.55 6.16 14.07
CA ARG A 210 26.03 5.41 12.92
C ARG A 210 24.66 5.92 12.45
N LEU A 211 23.92 6.60 13.34
CA LEU A 211 22.62 7.17 13.04
C LEU A 211 22.71 8.23 11.94
N TRP A 212 23.73 9.09 11.99
CA TRP A 212 23.96 10.16 11.02
C TRP A 212 24.21 9.65 9.61
N SER A 213 24.98 8.58 9.44
CA SER A 213 25.16 7.94 8.13
C SER A 213 23.83 7.39 7.58
N PHE A 214 22.96 6.84 8.42
CA PHE A 214 21.66 6.32 7.98
C PHE A 214 20.69 7.44 7.58
N VAL A 215 20.67 8.54 8.33
CA VAL A 215 19.86 9.73 8.00
C VAL A 215 20.31 10.35 6.67
N ASN A 216 21.63 10.48 6.45
CA ASN A 216 22.17 10.98 5.18
C ASN A 216 21.87 10.04 4.00
N ILE A 217 21.92 8.71 4.16
CA ILE A 217 21.49 7.78 3.11
C ILE A 217 20.03 8.03 2.71
N MET A 218 19.14 8.18 3.70
CA MET A 218 17.72 8.37 3.43
C MET A 218 17.46 9.71 2.73
N MET A 219 18.15 10.78 3.17
CA MET A 219 17.99 12.11 2.59
C MET A 219 18.56 12.19 1.17
N ASP A 220 19.78 11.66 0.93
CA ASP A 220 20.41 11.66 -0.39
C ASP A 220 19.62 10.82 -1.40
N TRP A 221 19.06 9.69 -0.96
CA TRP A 221 18.25 8.85 -1.84
C TRP A 221 16.92 9.51 -2.20
N LEU A 222 16.27 10.18 -1.24
CA LEU A 222 15.06 10.96 -1.51
C LEU A 222 15.36 12.13 -2.47
N ALA A 223 16.44 12.88 -2.21
CA ALA A 223 16.88 13.97 -3.07
C ALA A 223 17.21 13.49 -4.50
N PHE A 224 17.91 12.36 -4.65
CA PHE A 224 18.20 11.71 -5.94
C PHE A 224 16.93 11.35 -6.72
N LEU A 225 15.92 10.79 -6.05
CA LEU A 225 14.66 10.44 -6.72
C LEU A 225 13.91 11.68 -7.19
N VAL A 226 13.80 12.70 -6.35
CA VAL A 226 13.05 13.92 -6.71
C VAL A 226 13.74 14.68 -7.84
N ILE A 227 15.06 14.87 -7.79
CA ILE A 227 15.79 15.52 -8.89
C ILE A 227 15.74 14.67 -10.17
N GLY A 228 15.83 13.34 -10.07
CA GLY A 228 15.73 12.45 -11.23
C GLY A 228 14.35 12.48 -11.89
N ILE A 229 13.26 12.57 -11.11
CA ILE A 229 11.91 12.75 -11.66
C ILE A 229 11.78 14.13 -12.31
N ALA A 230 12.29 15.19 -11.68
CA ALA A 230 12.28 16.53 -12.25
C ALA A 230 13.05 16.59 -13.60
N SER A 231 14.23 15.96 -13.68
CA SER A 231 15.02 15.84 -14.92
C SER A 231 14.26 15.05 -15.99
N ALA A 232 13.58 13.97 -15.62
CA ALA A 232 12.81 13.14 -16.56
C ALA A 232 11.62 13.90 -17.15
N ILE A 233 10.86 14.63 -16.33
CA ILE A 233 9.72 15.44 -16.81
C ILE A 233 10.21 16.60 -17.66
N ALA A 234 11.28 17.31 -17.26
CA ALA A 234 11.86 18.37 -18.08
C ALA A 234 12.35 17.86 -19.45
N THR A 235 12.89 16.63 -19.50
CA THR A 235 13.26 15.96 -20.75
C THR A 235 12.04 15.64 -21.61
N ALA A 236 10.99 15.09 -21.01
CA ALA A 236 9.75 14.76 -21.70
C ALA A 236 9.07 16.02 -22.25
N PHE A 237 9.01 17.08 -21.45
CA PHE A 237 8.50 18.39 -21.83
C PHE A 237 9.27 18.97 -23.01
N GLY A 238 10.61 19.07 -22.92
CA GLY A 238 11.42 19.64 -23.99
C GLY A 238 11.29 18.88 -25.32
N VAL A 239 11.24 17.54 -25.28
CA VAL A 239 11.04 16.73 -26.48
C VAL A 239 9.62 16.89 -27.04
N LYS A 240 8.59 16.81 -26.20
CA LYS A 240 7.19 16.88 -26.65
C LYS A 240 6.81 18.28 -27.14
N ALA A 241 7.27 19.32 -26.47
CA ALA A 241 7.11 20.70 -26.93
C ALA A 241 7.75 20.88 -28.32
N SER A 242 8.99 20.43 -28.50
CA SER A 242 9.65 20.53 -29.82
C SER A 242 8.96 19.71 -30.91
N GLU A 243 8.43 18.52 -30.59
CA GLU A 243 7.74 17.66 -31.56
C GLU A 243 6.39 18.24 -31.99
N VAL A 244 5.60 18.77 -31.05
CA VAL A 244 4.31 19.40 -31.34
C VAL A 244 4.51 20.68 -32.14
N ILE A 245 5.45 21.54 -31.72
CA ILE A 245 5.70 22.82 -32.40
C ILE A 245 6.28 22.59 -33.79
N ASN A 246 7.24 21.68 -33.98
CA ASN A 246 7.75 21.39 -35.34
C ASN A 246 6.69 20.74 -36.24
N LYS A 247 5.73 20.00 -35.69
CA LYS A 247 4.70 19.33 -36.49
C LYS A 247 3.71 20.32 -37.11
N TYR A 248 3.34 21.35 -36.36
CA TYR A 248 2.31 22.31 -36.76
C TYR A 248 2.86 23.70 -37.10
N GLY A 249 4.07 24.03 -36.62
CA GLY A 249 4.72 25.33 -36.82
C GLY A 249 5.49 25.45 -38.13
N ASN A 250 5.89 24.34 -38.76
CA ASN A 250 6.62 24.39 -40.04
C ASN A 250 5.84 25.12 -41.14
N ASP A 251 4.51 24.98 -41.17
CA ASP A 251 3.65 25.64 -42.17
C ASP A 251 3.58 27.17 -41.99
N ILE A 252 3.94 27.66 -40.79
CA ILE A 252 3.93 29.08 -40.41
C ILE A 252 5.37 29.63 -40.30
N GLY A 253 6.39 28.81 -40.57
CA GLY A 253 7.79 29.22 -40.45
C GLY A 253 8.32 29.29 -39.00
N VAL A 254 7.73 28.50 -38.09
CA VAL A 254 8.16 28.37 -36.69
C VAL A 254 8.73 26.98 -36.44
N SER A 255 9.96 26.93 -35.92
CA SER A 255 10.60 25.67 -35.52
C SER A 255 11.05 25.71 -34.06
N ALA A 256 11.10 24.55 -33.40
CA ALA A 256 11.46 24.42 -32.00
C ALA A 256 12.59 23.41 -31.82
N ASN A 257 13.63 23.82 -31.10
CA ASN A 257 14.76 22.99 -30.72
C ASN A 257 14.76 22.71 -29.21
N LYS A 258 15.10 21.48 -28.83
CA LYS A 258 15.24 21.10 -27.42
C LYS A 258 16.59 21.56 -26.87
N GLY A 259 16.61 21.99 -25.62
CA GLY A 259 17.82 22.45 -24.92
C GLY A 259 18.76 21.33 -24.50
N SER A 260 19.72 20.96 -25.34
CA SER A 260 20.68 19.88 -25.03
C SER A 260 21.59 20.20 -23.84
N LYS A 261 22.05 21.46 -23.72
CA LYS A 261 22.94 21.90 -22.63
C LYS A 261 22.25 21.85 -21.27
N PHE A 262 20.99 22.26 -21.19
CA PHE A 262 20.15 22.13 -20.00
C PHE A 262 19.96 20.66 -19.59
N LEU A 263 19.68 19.79 -20.56
CA LEU A 263 19.54 18.35 -20.31
C LEU A 263 20.81 17.75 -19.72
N VAL A 264 21.98 18.07 -20.28
CA VAL A 264 23.26 17.61 -19.71
C VAL A 264 23.42 18.10 -18.27
N LEU A 265 23.13 19.38 -18.00
CA LEU A 265 23.29 19.98 -16.68
C LEU A 265 22.43 19.26 -15.61
N THR A 266 21.15 19.02 -15.90
CA THR A 266 20.24 18.37 -14.94
C THR A 266 20.54 16.89 -14.71
N TRP A 267 20.97 16.18 -15.76
CA TRP A 267 21.37 14.77 -15.63
C TRP A 267 22.71 14.62 -14.90
N VAL A 268 23.63 15.58 -15.03
CA VAL A 268 24.86 15.63 -14.23
C VAL A 268 24.52 15.85 -12.75
N ALA A 269 23.63 16.80 -12.42
CA ALA A 269 23.18 16.99 -11.03
C ALA A 269 22.58 15.71 -10.42
N THR A 270 21.75 15.01 -11.19
CA THR A 270 21.16 13.71 -10.80
C THR A 270 22.24 12.63 -10.60
N GLY A 271 23.22 12.54 -11.50
CA GLY A 271 24.34 11.60 -11.39
C GLY A 271 25.22 11.86 -10.17
N VAL A 272 25.51 13.13 -9.87
CA VAL A 272 26.29 13.53 -8.68
C VAL A 272 25.58 13.12 -7.39
N MET A 273 24.26 13.30 -7.29
CA MET A 273 23.47 12.86 -6.14
C MET A 273 23.42 11.33 -6.01
N LEU A 274 23.38 10.60 -7.11
CA LEU A 274 23.49 9.14 -7.09
C LEU A 274 24.83 8.69 -6.50
N VAL A 275 25.94 9.30 -6.93
CA VAL A 275 27.27 8.97 -6.41
C VAL A 275 27.36 9.31 -4.91
N ALA A 276 26.82 10.45 -4.46
CA ALA A 276 26.77 10.81 -3.04
C ALA A 276 26.05 9.74 -2.19
N SER A 277 24.89 9.27 -2.66
CA SER A 277 24.12 8.22 -1.98
C SER A 277 24.90 6.89 -1.86
N ILE A 278 25.65 6.53 -2.90
CA ILE A 278 26.49 5.33 -2.93
C ILE A 278 27.64 5.44 -1.94
N VAL A 279 28.29 6.61 -1.85
CA VAL A 279 29.40 6.86 -0.91
C VAL A 279 28.91 6.75 0.54
N TRP A 280 27.75 7.29 0.88
CA TRP A 280 27.17 7.11 2.22
C TRP A 280 26.80 5.65 2.52
N CYS A 281 26.31 4.90 1.54
CA CYS A 281 26.09 3.46 1.67
C CYS A 281 27.40 2.72 1.99
N PHE A 282 28.50 3.08 1.34
CA PHE A 282 29.82 2.51 1.63
C PHE A 282 30.34 2.88 3.03
N ASP A 283 30.19 4.13 3.47
CA ASP A 283 30.57 4.56 4.84
C ASP A 283 29.80 3.76 5.91
N CYS A 284 28.49 3.56 5.70
CA CYS A 284 27.64 2.78 6.61
C CYS A 284 28.04 1.29 6.68
N ILE A 285 28.53 0.71 5.58
CA ILE A 285 28.96 -0.70 5.51
C ILE A 285 30.38 -0.90 6.06
N GLN A 286 31.31 0.03 5.81
CA GLN A 286 32.70 -0.07 6.25
C GLN A 286 32.88 0.09 7.77
N GLY A 287 31.97 0.81 8.45
CA GLY A 287 31.91 0.87 9.92
C GLY A 287 31.70 -0.48 10.63
N ARG A 288 31.56 -1.61 9.91
CA ARG A 288 31.53 -2.98 10.45
C ARG A 288 32.89 -3.64 10.65
N ARG A 289 34.04 -3.03 10.29
CA ARG A 289 35.35 -3.72 10.41
C ARG A 289 36.30 -3.08 11.43
N ARG A 290 36.64 -3.91 12.44
CA ARG A 290 37.63 -3.80 13.57
C ARG A 290 36.99 -3.24 14.87
N TYR A 291 36.87 -3.98 15.98
CA TYR A 291 37.85 -4.83 16.67
C TYR A 291 37.15 -6.10 17.23
N ARG A 292 37.51 -7.30 16.75
CA ARG A 292 37.13 -8.56 17.40
C ARG A 292 38.27 -8.89 18.36
N GLY A 293 38.17 -8.41 19.59
CA GLY A 293 39.09 -8.82 20.65
C GLY A 293 39.03 -10.33 20.85
N PRO A 294 40.16 -11.03 21.05
CA PRO A 294 40.15 -12.46 21.28
C PRO A 294 39.53 -12.75 22.65
N SER A 295 38.48 -13.56 22.66
CA SER A 295 37.90 -14.18 23.84
C SER A 295 38.92 -15.09 24.51
N ARG A 296 39.38 -14.71 25.71
CA ARG A 296 40.30 -15.48 26.54
C ARG A 296 39.49 -16.54 27.31
N SER A 297 39.60 -17.80 26.89
CA SER A 297 39.24 -18.95 27.73
C SER A 297 40.22 -19.05 28.90
N TYR A 298 39.68 -19.26 30.10
CA TYR A 298 40.45 -19.75 31.24
C TYR A 298 40.80 -21.22 30.99
N ALA A 299 42.09 -21.50 30.82
CA ALA A 299 42.69 -22.80 31.08
C ALA A 299 44.13 -22.54 31.52
N GLY A 300 44.49 -23.14 32.66
CA GLY A 300 45.74 -22.89 33.35
C GLY A 300 46.94 -23.63 32.78
N ASP A 301 47.97 -23.62 33.62
CA ASP A 301 49.27 -24.27 33.52
C ASP A 301 50.41 -23.54 32.78
N LYS A 302 51.20 -22.87 33.63
CA LYS A 302 52.59 -23.20 34.01
C LYS A 302 53.71 -23.15 32.97
N LEU A 303 54.81 -22.60 33.49
CA LEU A 303 56.21 -22.62 33.04
C LEU A 303 56.57 -21.53 32.03
N ARG A 304 57.73 -20.87 32.06
CA ARG A 304 58.86 -20.71 32.99
C ARG A 304 59.85 -19.86 32.16
N MET A 305 60.46 -18.83 32.77
CA MET A 305 61.75 -18.21 32.36
C MET A 305 61.77 -17.51 30.99
N ASP A 306 62.58 -16.50 30.70
CA ASP A 306 63.57 -15.66 31.38
C ASP A 306 63.87 -14.51 30.38
N ASP A 307 64.34 -13.36 30.90
CA ASP A 307 65.26 -12.39 30.27
C ASP A 307 64.85 -11.73 28.91
N GLU A 308 65.23 -10.52 28.51
CA GLU A 308 66.15 -9.47 28.94
C GLU A 308 65.79 -8.25 28.05
N GLU A 309 65.87 -7.02 28.58
CA GLU A 309 66.13 -5.83 27.73
C GLU A 309 67.62 -5.85 27.31
N PRO A 310 68.01 -5.28 26.15
CA PRO A 310 68.46 -3.88 26.13
C PRO A 310 68.05 -3.13 24.83
N ASN A 311 67.63 -1.85 24.85
CA ASN A 311 68.32 -0.59 25.14
C ASN A 311 69.27 -0.06 24.04
N LEU A 312 69.17 1.26 23.81
CA LEU A 312 70.15 2.22 23.22
C LEU A 312 70.28 2.34 21.67
N ARG A 313 70.46 3.51 21.03
CA ARG A 313 70.43 4.97 21.38
C ARG A 313 70.80 5.81 20.12
N PHE A 314 70.79 7.15 20.29
CA PHE A 314 71.44 8.25 19.52
C PHE A 314 70.66 8.86 18.34
N LEU A 315 70.58 10.19 18.09
CA LEU A 315 70.77 11.47 18.81
C LEU A 315 70.20 12.55 17.83
N LEU A 316 69.60 13.69 18.22
CA LEU A 316 70.25 15.02 18.34
C LEU A 316 69.25 16.11 18.85
N VAL A 317 69.64 16.80 19.94
CA VAL A 317 69.71 18.26 20.32
C VAL A 317 68.86 19.29 19.51
N PHE A 318 68.22 20.39 19.99
CA PHE A 318 68.40 21.43 21.06
C PHE A 318 67.01 21.95 21.57
N GLY A 319 66.77 22.28 22.86
CA GLY A 319 66.90 23.61 23.54
C GLY A 319 65.75 24.59 23.17
N GLN A 320 64.88 25.20 23.99
CA GLN A 320 64.84 25.88 25.31
C GLN A 320 63.34 26.01 25.73
N ASP A 321 62.85 26.46 26.90
CA ASP A 321 63.23 26.45 28.31
C ASP A 321 62.01 27.02 29.12
N LYS A 322 61.99 26.77 30.43
CA LYS A 322 61.24 27.40 31.55
C LYS A 322 59.89 26.86 32.08
N ASN A 323 60.04 26.19 33.24
CA ASN A 323 59.52 26.52 34.60
C ASN A 323 58.01 26.54 34.88
N GLU A 324 57.51 26.07 36.02
CA GLU A 324 58.03 25.31 37.18
C GLU A 324 56.81 24.98 38.08
N ARG A 325 56.85 23.81 38.72
CA ARG A 325 56.49 23.49 40.13
C ARG A 325 55.14 23.95 40.72
N ASP A 326 54.54 23.26 41.68
CA ASP A 326 54.50 21.90 42.21
C ASP A 326 53.57 22.01 43.43
N THR A 327 53.29 20.89 44.08
CA THR A 327 52.93 20.76 45.50
C THR A 327 51.51 21.10 45.96
N LEU A 328 50.87 20.39 46.89
CA LEU A 328 50.96 19.03 47.47
C LEU A 328 49.96 19.02 48.66
N LEU A 329 49.73 17.83 49.23
CA LEU A 329 49.24 17.54 50.61
C LEU A 329 47.71 17.45 50.77
N ARG A 330 47.20 16.22 50.98
CA ARG A 330 46.91 15.57 52.30
C ARG A 330 45.58 16.10 52.85
N THR A 331 44.64 15.32 53.39
CA THR A 331 44.69 14.03 54.08
C THR A 331 43.23 13.65 54.36
N GLU A 332 42.95 12.35 54.41
CA GLU A 332 42.08 11.65 55.39
C GLU A 332 40.62 12.11 55.62
N ARG A 333 39.67 11.32 56.12
CA ARG A 333 39.34 9.90 56.29
C ARG A 333 38.05 9.97 57.16
N LEU A 334 37.18 8.96 57.08
CA LEU A 334 36.05 8.64 57.99
C LEU A 334 34.73 9.37 57.66
N ARG A 335 33.65 8.69 57.22
CA ARG A 335 32.82 7.61 57.82
C ARG A 335 31.89 8.13 58.93
N THR A 336 30.59 8.19 58.62
CA THR A 336 29.35 7.95 59.44
C THR A 336 28.21 8.74 58.77
N GLN A 337 27.16 8.15 58.19
CA GLN A 337 26.03 7.37 58.74
C GLN A 337 25.14 8.15 59.73
N LYS A 338 24.03 8.76 59.25
CA LYS A 338 22.64 8.62 59.74
C LYS A 338 21.71 9.75 59.24
N ASN A 339 20.56 9.31 58.72
CA ASN A 339 19.16 9.78 58.89
C ASN A 339 18.83 11.29 58.95
N MET A 340 17.99 11.73 57.97
CA MET A 340 16.69 12.47 58.05
C MET A 340 16.28 13.22 59.34
N PRO A 341 15.32 14.19 59.34
CA PRO A 341 14.61 14.88 58.23
C PRO A 341 14.29 16.40 58.45
N CYS A 342 13.63 17.00 57.45
CA CYS A 342 12.61 18.07 57.47
C CYS A 342 12.87 19.56 57.85
N ASP A 343 12.24 20.42 57.02
CA ASP A 343 11.68 21.77 57.24
C ASP A 343 12.64 22.97 57.39
N HIS A 344 12.38 24.18 56.88
CA HIS A 344 11.25 24.79 56.16
C HIS A 344 11.71 26.12 55.51
N HIS A 345 10.97 26.55 54.49
CA HIS A 345 10.67 27.93 54.05
C HIS A 345 11.62 28.87 53.27
N SER A 346 10.98 29.40 52.21
CA SER A 346 11.09 30.72 51.56
C SER A 346 12.24 30.87 50.55
N GLY A 347 12.03 31.22 49.29
CA GLY A 347 10.86 31.73 48.58
C GLY A 347 11.37 32.77 47.59
N LYS A 348 11.28 32.49 46.28
CA LYS A 348 10.96 33.48 45.23
C LYS A 348 10.91 32.81 43.85
N ILE A 349 9.92 33.31 43.11
CA ILE A 349 9.34 32.83 41.87
C ILE A 349 10.08 33.46 40.69
N MET A 350 10.44 32.66 39.68
CA MET A 350 10.29 33.03 38.27
C MET A 350 10.37 31.81 37.33
N ILE A 351 9.18 31.39 36.83
CA ILE A 351 8.82 31.11 35.41
C ILE A 351 9.77 30.14 34.65
N SER A 352 9.50 28.83 34.47
CA SER A 352 8.45 28.14 33.66
C SER A 352 8.50 28.51 32.16
N LEU A 353 8.61 27.65 31.16
CA LEU A 353 8.10 26.28 30.99
C LEU A 353 9.05 25.43 30.11
N ARG A 354 9.21 24.18 30.55
CA ARG A 354 9.49 23.02 29.71
C ARG A 354 8.25 22.70 28.86
N PHE A 355 8.45 22.46 27.57
CA PHE A 355 7.48 21.73 26.75
C PHE A 355 7.77 20.23 26.77
N TYR A 356 6.69 19.50 26.95
CA TYR A 356 6.54 18.05 26.96
C TYR A 356 6.41 17.55 25.52
N ALA A 357 7.18 16.56 25.07
CA ALA A 357 6.81 15.67 23.97
C ALA A 357 7.68 14.40 24.02
N ARG A 358 7.15 13.33 24.63
CA ARG A 358 6.52 12.20 23.94
C ARG A 358 7.46 11.48 22.98
N ARG A 359 8.03 10.40 23.53
CA ARG A 359 8.83 9.38 22.87
C ARG A 359 7.88 8.43 22.14
N CYS A 360 7.78 8.56 20.81
CA CYS A 360 7.18 7.55 19.93
C CYS A 360 8.29 6.64 19.36
N PRO A 361 8.09 5.31 19.34
CA PRO A 361 8.94 4.39 18.59
C PRO A 361 8.29 4.07 17.24
N TRP A 362 9.00 4.28 16.14
CA TRP A 362 8.70 3.70 14.82
C TRP A 362 9.86 2.85 14.32
N ALA A 363 9.45 1.72 13.73
CA ALA A 363 10.11 0.94 12.69
C ALA A 363 11.36 0.08 13.02
N HIS A 364 11.13 -1.23 13.02
CA HIS A 364 12.10 -2.26 12.63
C HIS A 364 11.53 -3.10 11.47
N VAL A 365 12.11 -2.96 10.27
CA VAL A 365 12.12 -3.86 9.10
C VAL A 365 13.34 -3.35 8.30
N THR A 366 14.36 -4.05 7.81
CA THR A 366 14.72 -5.47 7.62
C THR A 366 16.22 -5.51 7.34
N ALA A 367 16.91 -6.58 7.73
CA ALA A 367 18.19 -6.96 7.13
C ALA A 367 18.28 -8.49 7.05
N THR A 368 17.91 -9.04 5.90
CA THR A 368 18.28 -10.39 5.45
C THR A 368 19.72 -10.34 4.95
N VAL A 369 20.56 -11.24 5.46
CA VAL A 369 21.93 -11.46 4.96
C VAL A 369 22.07 -12.92 4.53
N PHE A 370 22.47 -13.07 3.27
CA PHE A 370 23.09 -14.22 2.65
C PHE A 370 24.26 -14.79 3.48
N ARG A 371 24.38 -16.12 3.61
CA ARG A 371 25.71 -16.74 3.64
C ARG A 371 25.74 -18.15 3.04
N ARG A 372 26.71 -18.31 2.13
CA ARG A 372 27.14 -19.52 1.42
C ARG A 372 27.71 -20.61 2.34
N ARG A 373 27.56 -21.85 1.85
CA ARG A 373 28.18 -23.13 2.22
C ARG A 373 29.71 -23.09 2.40
N ARG A 374 30.23 -23.97 3.29
CA ARG A 374 31.44 -24.78 3.02
C ARG A 374 31.44 -26.08 3.86
N LEU A 375 31.84 -27.16 3.19
CA LEU A 375 31.86 -28.58 3.55
C LEU A 375 32.92 -28.98 4.60
N ARG A 376 32.67 -30.10 5.30
CA ARG A 376 33.61 -31.15 5.78
C ARG A 376 32.74 -32.34 6.28
N LEU A 377 32.64 -33.47 5.57
CA LEU A 377 33.53 -34.65 5.44
C LEU A 377 33.64 -35.54 6.70
N GLY A 378 33.33 -36.84 6.50
CA GLY A 378 33.58 -38.01 7.35
C GLY A 378 32.33 -38.53 8.09
N ASP A 379 31.99 -39.81 8.13
CA ASP A 379 32.51 -41.02 7.48
C ASP A 379 31.57 -42.20 7.85
N TRP A 380 31.41 -43.15 6.92
CA TRP A 380 31.17 -44.60 7.09
C TRP A 380 29.77 -45.21 7.33
N SER A 381 29.56 -46.25 6.51
CA SER A 381 28.43 -47.18 6.27
C SER A 381 28.42 -48.37 7.27
N PRO A 382 27.85 -49.58 6.99
CA PRO A 382 26.85 -50.08 6.02
C PRO A 382 25.67 -50.84 6.73
N GLU A 383 24.60 -51.34 6.11
CA GLU A 383 24.51 -52.66 5.45
C GLU A 383 23.09 -52.96 4.90
N HIS A 384 23.05 -53.51 3.67
CA HIS A 384 22.32 -54.70 3.16
C HIS A 384 20.78 -54.81 3.30
N TYR A 385 19.99 -55.35 2.34
CA TYR A 385 20.24 -56.47 1.42
C TYR A 385 19.14 -56.54 0.30
N SER A 386 19.57 -56.88 -0.94
CA SER A 386 18.98 -57.85 -1.93
C SER A 386 17.49 -57.74 -2.38
N SER A 387 17.02 -58.07 -3.59
CA SER A 387 17.47 -59.00 -4.66
C SER A 387 16.62 -58.78 -5.94
N ARG A 388 17.20 -59.07 -7.12
CA ARG A 388 16.72 -59.96 -8.22
C ARG A 388 15.21 -59.94 -8.59
N THR A 389 14.73 -59.97 -9.84
CA THR A 389 15.07 -60.88 -10.95
C THR A 389 14.19 -60.62 -12.19
N CYS A 390 14.72 -60.96 -13.37
CA CYS A 390 14.08 -61.60 -14.56
C CYS A 390 12.87 -61.01 -15.34
N ALA A 391 13.18 -60.75 -16.61
CA ALA A 391 12.60 -61.36 -17.83
C ALA A 391 11.18 -61.01 -18.31
N SER A 392 11.07 -60.49 -19.56
CA SER A 392 10.70 -61.29 -20.75
C SER A 392 10.17 -60.41 -21.91
N ARG A 393 10.82 -60.54 -23.09
CA ARG A 393 10.31 -60.60 -24.50
C ARG A 393 9.21 -59.62 -24.96
N LYS A 394 9.21 -59.06 -26.19
CA LYS A 394 9.74 -59.51 -27.50
C LYS A 394 9.56 -58.36 -28.54
N THR A 395 10.59 -58.13 -29.38
CA THR A 395 10.62 -58.01 -30.88
C THR A 395 9.58 -57.14 -31.61
N LEU A 396 9.82 -56.38 -32.69
CA LEU A 396 10.79 -56.31 -33.81
C LEU A 396 10.88 -54.82 -34.24
N GLY A 397 11.84 -54.26 -34.97
CA GLY A 397 12.95 -54.77 -35.77
C GLY A 397 13.42 -53.65 -36.73
N GLY A 398 14.66 -53.75 -37.22
CA GLY A 398 15.26 -52.92 -38.29
C GLY A 398 16.25 -51.86 -37.76
N ALA A 399 17.54 -52.14 -37.54
CA ALA A 399 18.63 -52.34 -38.53
C ALA A 399 18.83 -51.07 -39.40
N GLN A 400 19.97 -50.37 -39.43
CA GLN A 400 21.36 -50.75 -39.75
C GLN A 400 22.29 -49.56 -39.40
N ARG A 401 23.49 -49.77 -38.81
CA ARG A 401 24.86 -49.63 -39.41
C ARG A 401 25.15 -48.22 -39.99
N HIS A 402 26.27 -47.51 -39.81
CA HIS A 402 27.67 -47.79 -39.44
C HIS A 402 28.43 -46.40 -39.36
N PRO A 403 29.77 -46.32 -39.17
CA PRO A 403 30.40 -45.39 -38.20
C PRO A 403 31.54 -44.47 -38.76
N TRP A 404 32.30 -43.84 -37.85
CA TRP A 404 33.74 -43.46 -37.87
C TRP A 404 34.18 -41.99 -38.02
N ALA A 405 35.35 -41.77 -37.38
CA ALA A 405 36.36 -40.71 -37.50
C ALA A 405 36.12 -39.42 -36.68
N ALA A 406 36.85 -39.04 -35.62
CA ALA A 406 38.27 -39.10 -35.22
C ALA A 406 39.21 -38.08 -35.90
N GLY A 407 39.84 -37.21 -35.08
CA GLY A 407 40.99 -36.32 -35.37
C GLY A 407 40.78 -34.91 -34.78
N LYS A 408 41.43 -34.51 -33.66
CA LYS A 408 42.80 -33.94 -33.50
C LYS A 408 42.93 -32.57 -34.21
N ASP A 409 43.37 -31.43 -33.66
CA ASP A 409 44.41 -31.14 -32.66
C ASP A 409 44.46 -29.61 -32.30
N VAL A 410 45.07 -29.26 -31.13
CA VAL A 410 45.87 -28.03 -30.80
C VAL A 410 45.14 -26.68 -30.59
N ILE A 411 44.96 -26.15 -29.36
CA ILE A 411 45.88 -25.41 -28.42
C ILE A 411 46.20 -23.94 -28.83
N ARG A 412 45.54 -22.93 -28.19
CA ARG A 412 46.08 -21.89 -27.25
C ARG A 412 45.20 -20.62 -27.19
N LEU A 413 44.80 -20.26 -25.95
CA LEU A 413 44.76 -18.92 -25.29
C LEU A 413 44.17 -17.72 -26.08
N TYR A 414 43.36 -16.78 -25.58
CA TYR A 414 42.78 -16.39 -24.29
C TYR A 414 41.91 -15.13 -24.61
N TRP A 415 41.08 -14.70 -23.65
CA TRP A 415 40.39 -13.39 -23.56
C TRP A 415 39.07 -13.17 -24.35
N THR A 416 38.05 -12.79 -23.57
CA THR A 416 36.78 -12.12 -23.92
C THR A 416 35.71 -12.89 -24.72
N ALA A 417 34.74 -13.48 -24.02
CA ALA A 417 33.30 -13.33 -24.31
C ALA A 417 32.48 -14.19 -23.32
N PHE A 418 32.29 -13.67 -22.10
CA PHE A 418 31.37 -14.22 -21.11
C PHE A 418 30.09 -13.39 -21.11
N PHE A 419 29.38 -13.31 -22.25
CA PHE A 419 28.01 -12.81 -22.35
C PHE A 419 27.38 -13.38 -23.62
N LEU A 420 26.11 -13.80 -23.53
CA LEU A 420 25.24 -14.42 -24.57
C LEU A 420 25.18 -15.95 -24.59
N GLY A 421 24.69 -16.54 -23.50
CA GLY A 421 23.91 -17.77 -23.59
C GLY A 421 22.47 -17.43 -23.99
N ALA A 422 22.24 -17.22 -25.28
CA ALA A 422 20.90 -17.09 -25.82
C ALA A 422 20.33 -18.49 -26.10
N MET A 423 19.23 -18.76 -25.40
CA MET A 423 18.34 -19.91 -25.52
C MET A 423 17.83 -20.01 -26.97
N GLU A 424 18.07 -21.13 -27.65
CA GLU A 424 17.50 -21.44 -28.97
C GLU A 424 15.97 -21.41 -28.91
N TRP A 425 15.37 -20.41 -29.55
CA TRP A 425 13.97 -20.44 -29.94
C TRP A 425 13.90 -20.96 -31.38
N ASN A 426 13.18 -22.07 -31.59
CA ASN A 426 12.75 -22.49 -32.93
C ASN A 426 11.91 -21.35 -33.55
N ALA A 427 12.54 -20.53 -34.40
CA ALA A 427 11.84 -19.57 -35.23
C ALA A 427 11.00 -20.33 -36.28
N PRO A 428 9.71 -20.03 -36.44
CA PRO A 428 8.90 -20.68 -37.47
C PRO A 428 9.38 -20.25 -38.86
N ASP A 429 9.44 -21.21 -39.79
CA ASP A 429 9.77 -20.97 -41.19
C ASP A 429 8.77 -19.96 -41.81
N LEU A 430 9.27 -18.78 -42.13
CA LEU A 430 8.51 -17.67 -42.73
C LEU A 430 8.04 -17.99 -44.16
N ASN A 431 8.55 -19.07 -44.75
CA ASN A 431 8.19 -19.50 -46.10
C ASN A 431 7.08 -20.55 -46.17
N ALA A 432 6.66 -21.11 -45.03
CA ALA A 432 5.56 -22.09 -44.99
C ALA A 432 4.23 -21.46 -45.47
N TRP A 433 3.49 -22.19 -46.31
CA TRP A 433 2.19 -21.75 -46.81
C TRP A 433 1.19 -21.30 -45.72
N PRO A 434 1.04 -21.99 -44.57
CA PRO A 434 0.13 -21.52 -43.52
C PRO A 434 0.55 -20.20 -42.86
N THR A 435 1.85 -19.92 -42.73
CA THR A 435 2.33 -18.64 -42.17
C THR A 435 2.11 -17.48 -43.14
N LYS A 436 2.25 -17.70 -44.45
CA LYS A 436 1.92 -16.70 -45.49
C LYS A 436 0.42 -16.34 -45.53
N VAL A 437 -0.46 -17.34 -45.37
CA VAL A 437 -1.91 -17.13 -45.30
C VAL A 437 -2.28 -16.32 -44.04
N VAL A 438 -1.71 -16.66 -42.89
CA VAL A 438 -1.90 -15.93 -41.63
C VAL A 438 -1.35 -14.49 -41.72
N LEU A 439 -0.23 -14.27 -42.41
CA LEU A 439 0.34 -12.93 -42.62
C LEU A 439 -0.50 -12.07 -43.58
N ARG A 440 -1.10 -12.65 -44.63
CA ARG A 440 -2.01 -11.92 -45.52
C ARG A 440 -3.33 -11.58 -44.85
N ILE A 441 -3.91 -12.52 -44.11
CA ILE A 441 -5.16 -12.29 -43.36
C ILE A 441 -4.93 -11.29 -42.22
N SER A 442 -3.80 -11.36 -41.53
CA SER A 442 -3.46 -10.37 -40.49
C SER A 442 -3.14 -8.98 -41.04
N LYS A 443 -2.57 -8.85 -42.26
CA LYS A 443 -2.46 -7.56 -42.95
C LYS A 443 -3.80 -7.01 -43.43
N ALA A 444 -4.75 -7.88 -43.81
CA ALA A 444 -6.10 -7.46 -44.19
C ALA A 444 -6.96 -7.08 -42.97
N LEU A 445 -6.75 -7.72 -41.82
CA LEU A 445 -7.48 -7.45 -40.57
C LEU A 445 -6.84 -6.35 -39.70
N ARG A 446 -5.53 -6.09 -39.83
CA ARG A 446 -4.89 -4.88 -39.29
C ARG A 446 -4.88 -3.79 -40.37
N SER A 447 -5.98 -3.04 -40.47
CA SER A 447 -5.81 -1.65 -40.89
C SER A 447 -4.94 -0.99 -39.82
N ASN A 448 -3.76 -0.52 -40.20
CA ASN A 448 -2.81 0.13 -39.29
C ASN A 448 -3.29 1.56 -38.96
N LYS A 449 -4.52 1.70 -38.45
CA LYS A 449 -4.94 2.91 -37.76
C LYS A 449 -4.34 2.80 -36.37
N GLN A 450 -3.28 3.57 -36.11
CA GLN A 450 -2.88 3.84 -34.73
C GLN A 450 -4.13 4.33 -33.99
N PHE A 451 -4.49 3.65 -32.90
CA PHE A 451 -5.50 4.16 -31.97
C PHE A 451 -4.90 5.37 -31.28
N THR A 452 -5.00 6.54 -31.91
CA THR A 452 -4.72 7.82 -31.29
C THR A 452 -5.75 8.07 -30.20
N GLN A 453 -5.39 8.83 -29.16
CA GLN A 453 -6.32 9.22 -28.08
C GLN A 453 -7.60 9.84 -28.67
N ALA A 454 -7.44 10.71 -29.68
CA ALA A 454 -8.54 11.29 -30.46
C ALA A 454 -9.49 10.27 -31.11
N SER A 455 -9.01 9.08 -31.50
CA SER A 455 -9.88 8.02 -32.06
C SER A 455 -10.67 7.29 -30.97
N ILE A 456 -10.09 7.16 -29.78
CA ILE A 456 -10.75 6.60 -28.59
C ILE A 456 -11.82 7.59 -28.13
N ASP A 457 -11.49 8.88 -28.07
CA ASP A 457 -12.42 9.95 -27.69
C ASP A 457 -13.57 10.06 -28.69
N ARG A 458 -13.29 10.00 -29.99
CA ARG A 458 -14.33 9.97 -31.03
C ARG A 458 -15.23 8.74 -30.94
N ASN A 459 -14.68 7.58 -30.58
CA ASN A 459 -15.47 6.37 -30.36
C ASN A 459 -16.30 6.45 -29.07
N ASN A 460 -15.76 7.06 -28.02
CA ASN A 460 -16.46 7.30 -26.76
C ASN A 460 -17.60 8.28 -26.96
N LEU A 461 -17.41 9.36 -27.73
CA LEU A 461 -18.45 10.32 -28.13
C LEU A 461 -19.55 9.63 -28.94
N LYS A 462 -19.19 8.83 -29.95
CA LYS A 462 -20.17 8.03 -30.72
C LYS A 462 -20.91 7.01 -29.86
N ALA A 463 -20.24 6.41 -28.87
CA ALA A 463 -20.88 5.49 -27.93
C ALA A 463 -21.82 6.22 -26.96
N ALA A 464 -21.45 7.42 -26.50
CA ALA A 464 -22.29 8.29 -25.68
C ALA A 464 -23.55 8.73 -26.44
N GLU A 465 -23.40 9.16 -27.70
CA GLU A 465 -24.51 9.55 -28.56
C GLU A 465 -25.47 8.37 -28.81
N ARG A 466 -24.94 7.16 -29.05
CA ARG A 466 -25.76 5.94 -29.16
C ARG A 466 -26.54 5.63 -27.89
N ARG A 467 -25.91 5.80 -26.72
CA ARG A 467 -26.58 5.62 -25.42
C ARG A 467 -27.66 6.68 -25.21
N ALA A 468 -27.43 7.93 -25.59
CA ALA A 468 -28.42 9.00 -25.51
C ALA A 468 -29.65 8.70 -26.40
N LYS A 469 -29.42 8.31 -27.66
CA LYS A 469 -30.51 7.88 -28.57
C LYS A 469 -31.30 6.70 -28.03
N GLN A 470 -30.62 5.71 -27.44
CA GLN A 470 -31.30 4.58 -26.79
C GLN A 470 -32.12 5.00 -25.56
N ARG A 471 -31.62 5.96 -24.76
CA ARG A 471 -32.36 6.52 -23.62
C ARG A 471 -33.62 7.25 -24.09
N GLU A 472 -33.53 8.08 -25.13
CA GLU A 472 -34.68 8.79 -25.70
C GLU A 472 -35.71 7.82 -26.29
N GLU A 473 -35.25 6.80 -27.02
CA GLU A 473 -36.13 5.78 -27.58
C GLU A 473 -36.84 4.96 -26.49
N HIS A 474 -36.12 4.58 -25.43
CA HIS A 474 -36.69 3.91 -24.26
C HIS A 474 -37.67 4.81 -23.50
N ALA A 475 -37.32 6.08 -23.28
CA ALA A 475 -38.19 7.07 -22.64
C ALA A 475 -39.49 7.28 -23.43
N ARG A 476 -39.39 7.39 -24.76
CA ARG A 476 -40.54 7.48 -25.68
C ARG A 476 -41.41 6.22 -25.62
N LYS A 477 -40.79 5.04 -25.56
CA LYS A 477 -41.49 3.75 -25.47
C LYS A 477 -42.25 3.59 -24.15
N HIS A 478 -41.69 4.09 -23.05
CA HIS A 478 -42.23 3.91 -21.70
C HIS A 478 -42.98 5.14 -21.15
N LYS A 479 -43.22 6.17 -21.97
CA LYS A 479 -43.97 7.39 -21.62
C LYS A 479 -43.48 8.08 -20.33
N TYR A 480 -42.17 8.09 -20.10
CA TYR A 480 -41.55 8.84 -19.02
C TYR A 480 -40.67 9.96 -19.60
N THR A 481 -40.67 11.14 -19.00
CA THR A 481 -39.81 12.26 -19.37
C THR A 481 -38.45 12.09 -18.70
N ALA A 482 -37.39 11.92 -19.50
CA ALA A 482 -36.02 11.94 -18.98
C ALA A 482 -35.74 13.32 -18.36
N ARG A 483 -35.49 13.36 -17.05
CA ARG A 483 -35.15 14.58 -16.32
C ARG A 483 -33.69 14.92 -16.59
N ALA A 484 -33.39 16.18 -16.93
CA ALA A 484 -32.02 16.64 -17.10
C ALA A 484 -31.29 16.60 -15.75
N SER A 485 -30.12 15.97 -15.72
CA SER A 485 -29.32 15.70 -14.51
C SER A 485 -28.66 16.95 -13.92
N ASP A 486 -28.71 18.09 -14.60
CA ASP A 486 -27.84 19.23 -14.29
C ASP A 486 -28.41 20.17 -13.21
N GLU A 487 -29.66 19.99 -12.80
CA GLU A 487 -30.32 20.88 -11.82
C GLU A 487 -30.13 20.46 -10.33
N ILE A 488 -29.44 19.36 -10.03
CA ILE A 488 -29.26 18.87 -8.62
C ILE A 488 -27.77 18.75 -8.22
N ALA A 489 -26.83 19.24 -9.03
CA ALA A 489 -25.39 19.24 -8.68
C ALA A 489 -25.01 20.35 -7.67
N GLY A 490 -25.89 20.59 -6.68
CA GLY A 490 -25.74 21.59 -5.62
C GLY A 490 -25.73 20.99 -4.21
N SER A 491 -25.26 19.75 -4.00
CA SER A 491 -24.78 19.28 -2.69
C SER A 491 -24.11 17.91 -2.78
N ASN A 492 -22.77 17.86 -2.61
CA ASN A 492 -21.99 16.73 -2.07
C ASN A 492 -22.34 15.29 -2.51
N GLN A 493 -22.57 15.03 -3.80
CA GLN A 493 -22.61 13.67 -4.34
C GLN A 493 -21.87 13.59 -5.68
N GLU A 494 -20.54 13.72 -5.65
CA GLU A 494 -19.72 13.14 -6.71
C GLU A 494 -19.68 11.61 -6.53
N GLY A 495 -20.10 10.89 -7.56
CA GLY A 495 -19.84 9.45 -7.70
C GLY A 495 -20.99 8.49 -7.39
N VAL A 496 -22.26 8.91 -7.43
CA VAL A 496 -23.43 8.00 -7.33
C VAL A 496 -24.11 7.89 -8.71
N ASN A 497 -24.29 6.67 -9.22
CA ASN A 497 -24.98 6.41 -10.48
C ASN A 497 -26.52 6.40 -10.32
N GLU A 498 -27.24 6.34 -11.44
CA GLU A 498 -28.71 6.49 -11.55
C GLU A 498 -29.55 5.45 -10.76
N LEU A 499 -28.92 4.46 -10.12
CA LEU A 499 -29.55 3.48 -9.21
C LEU A 499 -29.32 3.78 -7.72
N GLY A 500 -28.59 4.84 -7.39
CA GLY A 500 -28.15 5.13 -6.02
C GLY A 500 -26.87 4.38 -5.62
N GLU A 501 -26.19 3.71 -6.56
CA GLU A 501 -24.94 2.99 -6.28
C GLU A 501 -23.74 3.90 -6.52
N ARG A 502 -22.76 3.93 -5.59
CA ARG A 502 -21.52 4.67 -5.82
C ARG A 502 -20.58 3.93 -6.77
N ASP A 503 -20.03 4.63 -7.75
CA ASP A 503 -18.99 4.10 -8.65
C ASP A 503 -17.69 3.95 -7.85
N HIS A 504 -17.50 2.78 -7.24
CA HIS A 504 -16.21 2.40 -6.69
C HIS A 504 -15.26 2.07 -7.85
N SER A 505 -14.10 2.72 -7.87
CA SER A 505 -12.98 2.24 -8.67
C SER A 505 -12.64 0.81 -8.21
N MET A 506 -12.64 -0.14 -9.14
CA MET A 506 -12.52 -1.58 -8.87
C MET A 506 -11.18 -2.00 -8.22
N PHE A 507 -10.27 -1.04 -7.98
CA PHE A 507 -8.90 -1.27 -7.51
C PHE A 507 -8.47 -0.41 -6.30
N SER A 508 -9.30 0.48 -5.75
CA SER A 508 -8.93 1.24 -4.55
C SER A 508 -9.22 0.45 -3.29
N GLN A 509 -8.16 0.06 -2.56
CA GLN A 509 -8.29 -0.33 -1.15
C GLN A 509 -8.92 0.83 -0.37
N ALA A 510 -10.04 0.57 0.29
CA ALA A 510 -10.74 1.51 1.18
C ALA A 510 -9.93 1.74 2.48
N GLU A 511 -8.76 2.38 2.38
CA GLU A 511 -7.94 2.80 3.53
C GLU A 511 -8.09 4.29 3.89
N THR A 512 -8.98 5.03 3.24
CA THR A 512 -9.29 6.40 3.65
C THR A 512 -10.79 6.56 3.75
N LEU A 513 -11.32 6.66 4.98
CA LEU A 513 -12.50 7.41 5.40
C LEU A 513 -12.90 6.91 6.80
N VAL A 514 -12.28 7.46 7.84
CA VAL A 514 -12.77 7.36 9.23
C VAL A 514 -13.10 8.77 9.66
N GLU A 515 -14.40 9.12 9.69
CA GLU A 515 -14.99 10.08 10.65
C GLU A 515 -16.51 10.37 10.48
N ASN A 516 -17.25 9.67 9.60
CA ASN A 516 -18.69 9.95 9.49
C ASN A 516 -19.56 8.93 10.24
N ARG A 517 -20.51 9.47 11.01
CA ARG A 517 -21.57 8.74 11.71
C ARG A 517 -22.48 8.05 10.70
N ASP A 518 -22.79 6.78 10.92
CA ASP A 518 -23.63 5.96 10.03
C ASP A 518 -25.11 6.34 10.17
N ASP A 519 -25.57 7.30 9.36
CA ASP A 519 -26.97 7.74 9.33
C ASP A 519 -27.88 6.78 8.55
N THR A 520 -27.32 5.73 7.92
CA THR A 520 -28.11 4.74 7.18
C THR A 520 -28.97 3.88 8.11
N ASP A 521 -28.54 3.61 9.35
CA ASP A 521 -29.37 2.92 10.34
C ASP A 521 -30.60 3.74 10.73
N MET A 522 -30.47 5.07 10.76
CA MET A 522 -31.57 5.98 11.05
C MET A 522 -32.58 6.01 9.89
N LEU A 523 -32.09 6.03 8.65
CA LEU A 523 -32.92 5.98 7.45
C LEU A 523 -33.66 4.64 7.29
N HIS A 524 -33.00 3.52 7.60
CA HIS A 524 -33.66 2.21 7.62
C HIS A 524 -34.73 2.13 8.73
N ARG A 525 -34.51 2.74 9.90
CA ARG A 525 -35.54 2.86 10.95
C ARG A 525 -36.72 3.73 10.53
N LEU A 526 -36.50 4.76 9.70
CA LEU A 526 -37.56 5.65 9.20
C LEU A 526 -38.36 5.02 8.05
N ALA A 527 -37.74 4.19 7.20
CA ALA A 527 -38.39 3.57 6.05
C ALA A 527 -39.33 2.39 6.40
N HIS A 528 -39.23 1.84 7.62
CA HIS A 528 -39.99 0.67 8.06
C HIS A 528 -41.11 0.99 9.07
N HIS A 529 -41.61 2.23 9.07
CA HIS A 529 -42.59 2.69 10.06
C HIS A 529 -43.97 1.99 9.99
N ASP A 530 -44.23 1.17 8.95
CA ASP A 530 -45.55 0.55 8.67
C ASP A 530 -45.54 -0.99 8.45
N SER A 531 -44.41 -1.72 8.63
CA SER A 531 -44.40 -3.19 8.47
C SER A 531 -44.74 -3.93 9.77
N PHE A 532 -45.29 -5.14 9.66
CA PHE A 532 -45.77 -5.98 10.79
C PHE A 532 -44.68 -6.28 11.85
N ASP A 533 -43.39 -6.18 11.49
CA ASP A 533 -42.25 -6.29 12.41
C ASP A 533 -42.19 -5.13 13.43
N SER A 534 -42.75 -3.96 13.09
CA SER A 534 -42.82 -2.80 14.01
C SER A 534 -43.73 -3.04 15.21
N LEU A 535 -44.70 -3.97 15.13
CA LEU A 535 -45.57 -4.33 16.24
C LEU A 535 -44.86 -5.21 17.27
N ILE A 536 -43.94 -6.07 16.81
CA ILE A 536 -43.08 -6.88 17.68
C ILE A 536 -42.07 -5.98 18.39
N ASP A 537 -41.48 -5.02 17.66
CA ASP A 537 -40.61 -3.98 18.23
C ASP A 537 -41.34 -3.07 19.24
N GLN A 538 -42.63 -2.76 19.02
CA GLN A 538 -43.40 -1.93 19.95
C GLN A 538 -43.85 -2.69 21.20
N SER A 539 -44.05 -4.01 21.12
CA SER A 539 -44.40 -4.84 22.29
C SER A 539 -43.17 -5.16 23.15
N VAL A 540 -42.05 -5.55 22.53
CA VAL A 540 -40.80 -5.86 23.25
C VAL A 540 -40.19 -4.58 23.82
N GLY A 541 -40.16 -3.50 23.03
CA GLY A 541 -39.67 -2.20 23.48
C GLY A 541 -40.52 -1.58 24.60
N LYS A 542 -41.85 -1.76 24.61
CA LYS A 542 -42.70 -1.25 25.71
C LYS A 542 -42.57 -2.05 27.00
N GLU A 543 -42.30 -3.35 26.93
CA GLU A 543 -42.06 -4.15 28.14
C GLU A 543 -40.68 -3.87 28.74
N GLU A 544 -39.65 -3.67 27.91
CA GLU A 544 -38.30 -3.36 28.36
C GLU A 544 -38.15 -1.90 28.86
N LEU A 545 -38.81 -0.93 28.22
CA LEU A 545 -38.81 0.48 28.64
C LEU A 545 -39.67 0.75 29.89
N ARG A 546 -40.50 -0.21 30.31
CA ARG A 546 -41.29 -0.12 31.54
C ARG A 546 -40.50 -0.56 32.77
N ASN A 547 -39.27 -1.05 32.60
CA ASN A 547 -38.37 -1.41 33.68
C ASN A 547 -37.61 -0.15 34.18
N PRO A 548 -37.87 0.35 35.40
CA PRO A 548 -37.26 1.59 35.92
C PRO A 548 -35.75 1.48 36.23
N TYR A 549 -35.10 0.38 35.83
CA TYR A 549 -33.69 0.09 36.07
C TYR A 549 -32.85 -0.15 34.79
N PHE A 550 -33.40 0.13 33.59
CA PHE A 550 -32.68 -0.08 32.33
C PHE A 550 -31.97 1.20 31.84
N ASP A 551 -30.64 1.25 31.96
CA ASP A 551 -29.75 2.21 31.28
C ASP A 551 -28.69 1.44 30.49
N SER A 552 -28.62 1.68 29.18
CA SER A 552 -27.81 0.91 28.23
C SER A 552 -26.32 1.27 28.25
N ARG A 553 -25.86 2.22 29.09
CA ARG A 553 -24.48 2.76 29.01
C ARG A 553 -23.70 2.89 30.33
N ALA A 554 -24.14 2.29 31.43
CA ALA A 554 -23.43 2.41 32.71
C ALA A 554 -23.01 1.07 33.33
N PRO A 555 -21.83 0.51 33.02
CA PRO A 555 -21.21 -0.52 33.85
C PRO A 555 -20.13 0.12 34.74
N GLY A 556 -20.56 0.84 35.77
CA GLY A 556 -19.66 1.32 36.81
C GLY A 556 -20.17 2.56 37.54
N GLU A 557 -20.27 2.44 38.85
CA GLU A 557 -20.29 3.57 39.80
C GLU A 557 -21.61 4.30 40.10
N GLU A 558 -22.77 3.67 39.94
CA GLU A 558 -23.75 3.81 41.02
C GLU A 558 -23.38 2.81 42.11
N LEU A 559 -22.61 3.29 43.08
CA LEU A 559 -22.64 2.74 44.43
C LEU A 559 -24.10 2.45 44.77
N ARG A 560 -24.51 1.17 44.71
CA ARG A 560 -25.80 0.70 45.21
C ARG A 560 -25.89 1.22 46.64
N ARG A 561 -26.53 2.38 46.83
CA ARG A 561 -26.89 2.86 48.17
C ARG A 561 -27.99 1.92 48.60
N ILE A 562 -27.61 0.78 49.15
CA ILE A 562 -28.53 -0.11 49.84
C ILE A 562 -29.14 0.77 50.92
N SER A 563 -30.42 1.14 50.75
CA SER A 563 -31.06 1.96 51.75
C SER A 563 -31.05 1.16 53.06
N THR A 564 -30.67 1.79 54.15
CA THR A 564 -30.65 1.17 55.48
C THR A 564 -32.00 0.56 55.87
N ARG A 565 -33.10 1.06 55.31
CA ARG A 565 -34.46 0.50 55.46
C ARG A 565 -34.59 -0.90 54.85
N HIS A 566 -34.21 -1.08 53.59
CA HIS A 566 -34.25 -2.39 52.91
C HIS A 566 -33.33 -3.42 53.58
N GLU A 567 -32.15 -2.99 54.05
CA GLU A 567 -31.23 -3.90 54.75
C GLU A 567 -31.82 -4.43 56.08
N ARG A 568 -32.52 -3.57 56.84
CA ARG A 568 -33.27 -3.97 58.04
C ARG A 568 -34.45 -4.90 57.72
N MET A 569 -35.13 -4.69 56.60
CA MET A 569 -36.20 -5.61 56.17
C MET A 569 -35.65 -7.00 55.85
N VAL A 570 -34.51 -7.08 55.15
CA VAL A 570 -33.83 -8.37 54.88
C VAL A 570 -33.35 -9.02 56.17
N GLU A 571 -32.84 -8.25 57.12
CA GLU A 571 -32.41 -8.76 58.43
C GLU A 571 -33.58 -9.29 59.27
N SER A 572 -34.77 -8.69 59.14
CA SER A 572 -35.98 -9.11 59.87
C SER A 572 -36.52 -10.48 59.46
N LEU A 573 -36.13 -10.98 58.28
CA LEU A 573 -36.57 -12.29 57.78
C LEU A 573 -35.81 -13.44 58.48
N PRO A 574 -36.48 -14.60 58.72
CA PRO A 574 -35.84 -15.78 59.29
C PRO A 574 -34.75 -16.36 58.40
N ASP A 575 -33.73 -16.95 59.03
CA ASP A 575 -32.57 -17.53 58.35
C ASP A 575 -32.96 -18.76 57.51
N ASP A 576 -33.91 -19.56 58.00
CA ASP A 576 -34.37 -20.79 57.31
C ASP A 576 -35.15 -20.47 56.03
N LEU A 577 -35.81 -19.31 55.96
CA LEU A 577 -36.45 -18.85 54.73
C LEU A 577 -35.40 -18.63 53.62
N TRP A 578 -34.26 -18.03 53.97
CA TRP A 578 -33.18 -17.81 53.01
C TRP A 578 -32.54 -19.12 52.55
N LYS A 579 -32.40 -20.11 53.43
CA LYS A 579 -31.94 -21.45 53.05
C LYS A 579 -32.91 -22.14 52.10
N TYR A 580 -34.21 -22.04 52.37
CA TYR A 580 -35.24 -22.58 51.49
C TYR A 580 -35.21 -21.93 50.10
N VAL A 581 -34.99 -20.61 50.03
CA VAL A 581 -34.81 -19.91 48.75
C VAL A 581 -33.57 -20.41 48.01
N THR A 582 -32.45 -20.65 48.71
CA THR A 582 -31.23 -21.16 48.06
C THR A 582 -31.37 -22.57 47.50
N ASP A 583 -32.29 -23.39 48.00
CA ASP A 583 -32.56 -24.73 47.47
C ASP A 583 -33.16 -24.68 46.05
N TYR A 584 -33.78 -23.55 45.66
CA TYR A 584 -34.30 -23.32 44.31
C TYR A 584 -33.32 -22.62 43.37
N LEU A 585 -32.16 -22.19 43.88
CA LEU A 585 -31.19 -21.38 43.13
C LEU A 585 -29.98 -22.21 42.68
N ASN A 586 -29.41 -21.85 41.54
CA ASN A 586 -28.18 -22.45 41.06
C ASN A 586 -27.01 -22.10 42.01
N PRO A 587 -25.93 -22.93 42.08
CA PRO A 587 -24.78 -22.66 42.94
C PRO A 587 -24.14 -21.27 42.72
N ALA A 588 -24.13 -20.79 41.47
CA ALA A 588 -23.67 -19.44 41.13
C ALA A 588 -24.56 -18.35 41.74
N ASP A 589 -25.89 -18.48 41.60
CA ASP A 589 -26.86 -17.49 42.06
C ASP A 589 -26.93 -17.45 43.58
N THR A 590 -26.86 -18.62 44.23
CA THR A 590 -26.76 -18.77 45.68
C THR A 590 -25.51 -18.07 46.23
N ALA A 591 -24.36 -18.21 45.55
CA ALA A 591 -23.13 -17.50 45.92
C ALA A 591 -23.23 -15.98 45.67
N CYS A 592 -23.79 -15.55 44.54
CA CYS A 592 -24.02 -14.14 44.23
C CYS A 592 -24.97 -13.48 45.25
N LEU A 593 -26.05 -14.18 45.64
CA LEU A 593 -26.99 -13.75 46.67
C LEU A 593 -26.26 -13.55 48.01
N ALA A 594 -25.44 -14.52 48.41
CA ALA A 594 -24.64 -14.42 49.63
C ALA A 594 -23.68 -13.23 49.60
N ILE A 595 -22.97 -12.98 48.48
CA ILE A 595 -21.98 -11.89 48.35
C ILE A 595 -22.64 -10.51 48.21
N SER A 596 -23.90 -10.45 47.78
CA SER A 596 -24.59 -9.18 47.50
C SER A 596 -24.72 -8.23 48.70
N SER A 597 -24.84 -8.77 49.92
CA SER A 597 -24.98 -7.99 51.16
C SER A 597 -24.29 -8.68 52.33
N LYS A 598 -23.75 -7.89 53.27
CA LYS A 598 -23.18 -8.39 54.53
C LYS A 598 -24.24 -9.11 55.39
N THR A 599 -25.49 -8.66 55.35
CA THR A 599 -26.59 -9.32 56.09
C THR A 599 -26.87 -10.70 55.53
N LEU A 600 -26.96 -10.84 54.21
CA LEU A 600 -27.20 -12.13 53.55
C LEU A 600 -26.04 -13.10 53.73
N MET A 601 -24.79 -12.63 53.63
CA MET A 601 -23.62 -13.47 53.94
C MET A 601 -23.64 -13.99 55.38
N ARG A 602 -24.09 -13.18 56.34
CA ARG A 602 -24.25 -13.60 57.75
C ARG A 602 -25.37 -14.61 57.94
N LYS A 603 -26.49 -14.47 57.22
CA LYS A 603 -27.69 -15.34 57.30
C LYS A 603 -27.46 -16.71 56.65
N LEU A 604 -26.90 -16.73 55.43
CA LEU A 604 -26.63 -17.95 54.66
C LEU A 604 -25.35 -18.67 55.11
N GLY A 605 -24.42 -17.93 55.73
CA GLY A 605 -23.13 -18.45 56.15
C GLY A 605 -22.18 -18.75 54.98
N PRO A 606 -21.08 -19.47 55.22
CA PRO A 606 -20.05 -19.71 54.22
C PRO A 606 -20.34 -20.87 53.27
N GLN A 607 -21.45 -21.61 53.46
CA GLN A 607 -21.75 -22.82 52.67
C GLN A 607 -21.85 -22.55 51.16
N PRO A 608 -22.60 -21.53 50.69
CA PRO A 608 -22.65 -21.18 49.26
C PRO A 608 -21.27 -21.04 48.60
N LEU A 609 -20.28 -20.50 49.33
CA LEU A 609 -18.92 -20.31 48.82
C LEU A 609 -18.08 -21.60 48.85
N LYS A 610 -18.37 -22.52 49.78
CA LYS A 610 -17.72 -23.84 49.84
C LYS A 610 -18.24 -24.73 48.71
N ASP A 611 -19.55 -24.74 48.50
CA ASP A 611 -20.21 -25.51 47.45
C ASP A 611 -19.74 -25.03 46.06
N LEU A 612 -19.55 -23.72 45.89
CA LEU A 612 -18.98 -23.14 44.67
C LEU A 612 -17.50 -23.55 44.42
N ASN A 613 -16.75 -23.92 45.47
CA ASN A 613 -15.35 -24.34 45.33
C ASN A 613 -15.19 -25.81 44.93
N GLU A 614 -16.28 -26.59 44.90
CA GLU A 614 -16.26 -27.96 44.44
C GLU A 614 -15.89 -28.07 42.95
N PRO A 615 -15.18 -29.14 42.55
CA PRO A 615 -14.71 -29.29 41.17
C PRO A 615 -15.86 -29.43 40.16
N GLN A 616 -17.01 -29.95 40.57
CA GLN A 616 -18.22 -30.06 39.73
C GLN A 616 -18.78 -28.68 39.38
N ASN A 617 -18.73 -27.74 40.33
CA ASN A 617 -19.29 -26.39 40.19
C ASN A 617 -18.31 -25.39 39.56
N LYS A 618 -17.28 -25.86 38.84
CA LYS A 618 -16.23 -25.00 38.28
C LYS A 618 -16.76 -23.95 37.30
N ASN A 619 -17.72 -24.31 36.43
CA ASN A 619 -18.27 -23.39 35.44
C ASN A 619 -19.12 -22.30 36.13
N PHE A 620 -19.93 -22.66 37.12
CA PHE A 620 -20.64 -21.72 37.99
C PHE A 620 -19.68 -20.80 38.75
N LYS A 621 -18.55 -21.32 39.24
CA LYS A 621 -17.53 -20.49 39.87
C LYS A 621 -16.93 -19.46 38.90
N ILE A 622 -16.68 -19.86 37.66
CA ILE A 622 -16.17 -18.97 36.61
C ILE A 622 -17.17 -17.87 36.29
N SER A 623 -18.48 -18.17 36.22
CA SER A 623 -19.51 -17.14 35.99
C SER A 623 -19.56 -16.12 37.14
N VAL A 624 -19.49 -16.57 38.39
CA VAL A 624 -19.41 -15.68 39.57
C VAL A 624 -18.15 -14.80 39.51
N LEU A 625 -16.99 -15.36 39.16
CA LEU A 625 -15.75 -14.61 39.02
C LEU A 625 -15.82 -13.60 37.87
N HIS A 626 -16.56 -13.89 36.80
CA HIS A 626 -16.77 -12.95 35.71
C HIS A 626 -17.52 -11.69 36.17
N TYR A 627 -18.50 -11.79 37.08
CA TYR A 627 -19.16 -10.61 37.65
C TYR A 627 -18.20 -9.70 38.44
N LEU A 628 -17.13 -10.25 39.03
CA LEU A 628 -16.11 -9.48 39.76
C LEU A 628 -15.02 -8.88 38.85
N ASN A 629 -15.03 -9.23 37.56
CA ASN A 629 -14.02 -8.84 36.57
C ASN A 629 -13.83 -7.31 36.42
N PRO A 630 -14.89 -6.46 36.44
CA PRO A 630 -14.73 -5.01 36.30
C PRO A 630 -13.93 -4.35 37.45
N GLN A 631 -13.87 -4.97 38.62
CA GLN A 631 -13.21 -4.37 39.79
C GLN A 631 -11.68 -4.60 39.80
N LEU A 632 -11.14 -5.45 38.93
CA LEU A 632 -9.76 -5.95 39.02
C LEU A 632 -8.89 -5.65 37.78
N PRO A 633 -8.46 -4.40 37.52
CA PRO A 633 -7.75 -4.00 36.29
C PRO A 633 -6.45 -4.78 36.00
N ARG A 634 -5.69 -5.11 37.06
CA ARG A 634 -4.37 -5.75 36.94
C ARG A 634 -4.43 -7.27 36.90
N HIS A 635 -5.61 -7.86 37.08
CA HIS A 635 -5.78 -9.31 37.12
C HIS A 635 -6.60 -9.79 35.93
N LEU A 636 -6.30 -10.99 35.42
CA LEU A 636 -7.03 -11.65 34.35
C LEU A 636 -7.52 -13.03 34.83
N LEU A 637 -8.71 -13.44 34.38
CA LEU A 637 -9.31 -14.70 34.80
C LEU A 637 -8.63 -15.86 34.08
N CYS A 638 -8.27 -16.90 34.82
CA CYS A 638 -7.75 -18.14 34.27
C CYS A 638 -8.79 -19.25 34.38
N PHE A 639 -9.32 -19.68 33.25
CA PHE A 639 -10.35 -20.72 33.16
C PHE A 639 -9.88 -22.09 33.67
N PRO A 640 -8.65 -22.56 33.35
CA PRO A 640 -8.14 -23.78 33.98
C PRO A 640 -8.10 -23.73 35.50
N CYS A 641 -7.64 -22.62 36.09
CA CYS A 641 -7.49 -22.47 37.54
C CYS A 641 -8.77 -22.01 38.26
N ALA A 642 -9.76 -21.48 37.54
CA ALA A 642 -10.91 -20.75 38.09
C ALA A 642 -10.50 -19.71 39.16
N LYS A 643 -9.46 -18.93 38.87
CA LYS A 643 -8.87 -17.88 39.74
C LYS A 643 -8.32 -16.73 38.91
N PHE A 644 -8.17 -15.57 39.53
CA PHE A 644 -7.53 -14.40 38.94
C PHE A 644 -6.00 -14.47 39.08
N HIS A 645 -5.27 -14.26 37.98
CA HIS A 645 -3.81 -14.12 37.97
C HIS A 645 -3.39 -12.69 37.65
N LEU A 646 -2.25 -12.26 38.21
CA LEU A 646 -1.66 -10.97 37.90
C LEU A 646 -1.11 -10.95 36.47
N ARG A 647 -1.44 -9.89 35.72
CA ARG A 647 -0.90 -9.65 34.37
C ARG A 647 0.60 -9.38 34.43
N LEU A 648 1.36 -9.99 33.53
CA LEU A 648 2.82 -9.81 33.46
C LEU A 648 3.22 -8.42 32.96
N ARG A 649 2.51 -7.88 31.96
CA ARG A 649 2.92 -6.67 31.22
C ARG A 649 1.73 -5.77 30.86
N PRO A 650 1.01 -5.21 31.86
CA PRO A 650 -0.16 -4.36 31.62
C PRO A 650 0.16 -3.18 30.68
N GLY A 651 -0.63 -3.03 29.62
CA GLY A 651 -0.53 -1.97 28.61
C GLY A 651 0.57 -2.18 27.56
N LYS A 652 1.39 -3.23 27.70
CA LYS A 652 2.45 -3.61 26.74
C LYS A 652 2.24 -5.02 26.18
N GLU A 653 1.04 -5.57 26.35
CA GLU A 653 0.69 -6.85 25.77
C GLU A 653 0.51 -6.74 24.26
N SER A 654 1.13 -7.66 23.52
CA SER A 654 0.94 -7.78 22.08
C SER A 654 0.81 -9.26 21.71
N LEU A 655 -0.22 -9.63 20.94
CA LEU A 655 -0.36 -10.97 20.38
C LEU A 655 0.85 -11.29 19.49
N LYS A 656 1.54 -12.41 19.78
CA LYS A 656 2.68 -12.93 19.00
C LYS A 656 2.26 -14.19 18.25
N ALA A 657 3.09 -14.64 17.33
CA ALA A 657 2.87 -15.92 16.64
C ALA A 657 2.95 -17.10 17.62
N ASP A 658 2.24 -18.18 17.33
CA ASP A 658 2.00 -19.31 18.24
C ASP A 658 3.28 -20.00 18.72
N PHE A 659 4.33 -20.03 17.89
CA PHE A 659 5.64 -20.57 18.24
C PHE A 659 6.46 -19.68 19.18
N VAL A 660 6.01 -18.45 19.45
CA VAL A 660 6.64 -17.53 20.41
C VAL A 660 5.88 -17.61 21.73
N ASN A 661 6.52 -18.16 22.76
CA ASN A 661 5.93 -18.21 24.10
C ASN A 661 5.70 -16.78 24.64
N ASN A 662 4.44 -16.38 24.74
CA ASN A 662 4.05 -15.02 25.11
C ASN A 662 2.78 -15.05 25.98
N PRO A 663 2.88 -15.57 27.22
CA PRO A 663 1.74 -15.68 28.13
C PRO A 663 1.32 -14.30 28.66
N LEU A 664 0.02 -14.14 28.93
CA LEU A 664 -0.53 -12.94 29.57
C LEU A 664 -0.25 -12.94 31.09
N PHE A 665 -0.24 -14.13 31.70
CA PHE A 665 -0.01 -14.38 33.11
C PHE A 665 0.66 -15.75 33.32
N ASN A 666 1.30 -15.95 34.47
CA ASN A 666 1.88 -17.24 34.86
C ASN A 666 0.82 -18.11 35.51
N CYS A 667 0.43 -19.20 34.84
CA CYS A 667 -0.51 -20.18 35.37
C CYS A 667 0.21 -21.51 35.69
N PRO A 668 0.00 -22.09 36.88
CA PRO A 668 0.63 -23.35 37.27
C PRO A 668 0.07 -24.56 36.50
N LEU A 669 -1.18 -24.47 36.01
CA LEU A 669 -1.88 -25.56 35.31
C LEU A 669 -1.65 -25.56 33.79
N VAL A 670 -0.77 -24.72 33.24
CA VAL A 670 -0.56 -24.61 31.78
C VAL A 670 -0.12 -25.92 31.14
N LYS A 671 0.65 -26.76 31.87
CA LYS A 671 1.15 -28.04 31.35
C LYS A 671 0.16 -29.20 31.55
N THR A 672 -0.76 -29.08 32.49
CA THR A 672 -1.68 -30.14 32.91
C THR A 672 -3.07 -29.98 32.32
N SER A 673 -3.38 -28.84 31.70
CA SER A 673 -4.70 -28.53 31.14
C SER A 673 -4.60 -27.99 29.72
N THR A 674 -5.64 -28.23 28.93
CA THR A 674 -5.80 -27.64 27.60
C THR A 674 -6.27 -26.20 27.74
N LEU A 675 -5.55 -25.27 27.11
CA LEU A 675 -5.94 -23.86 27.10
C LEU A 675 -6.98 -23.62 26.01
N PRO A 676 -8.07 -22.87 26.29
CA PRO A 676 -9.07 -22.54 25.30
C PRO A 676 -8.46 -21.66 24.21
N ARG A 677 -8.50 -22.15 22.97
CA ARG A 677 -7.96 -21.50 21.77
C ARG A 677 -8.92 -21.71 20.62
N THR A 678 -9.07 -20.70 19.77
CA THR A 678 -9.80 -20.85 18.51
C THR A 678 -8.84 -20.75 17.32
N ARG A 679 -9.17 -21.45 16.24
CA ARG A 679 -8.39 -21.44 15.00
C ARG A 679 -8.61 -20.14 14.23
N LEU A 680 -7.53 -19.42 13.95
CA LEU A 680 -7.53 -18.30 13.01
C LEU A 680 -7.31 -18.80 11.58
N THR A 681 -6.20 -19.50 11.34
CA THR A 681 -5.86 -20.13 10.06
C THR A 681 -5.19 -21.47 10.32
N HIS A 682 -4.75 -22.16 9.27
CA HIS A 682 -3.73 -23.20 9.43
C HIS A 682 -2.50 -22.61 10.19
N ASP A 683 -1.99 -23.35 11.17
CA ASP A 683 -0.89 -22.99 12.10
C ASP A 683 -1.04 -21.79 13.03
N ARG A 684 -2.21 -21.12 13.06
CA ARG A 684 -2.42 -19.98 13.97
C ARG A 684 -3.72 -20.05 14.73
N GLN A 685 -3.62 -19.81 16.02
CA GLN A 685 -4.72 -19.85 16.96
C GLN A 685 -4.76 -18.59 17.83
N LEU A 686 -5.96 -18.20 18.24
CA LEU A 686 -6.18 -17.10 19.19
C LEU A 686 -6.52 -17.69 20.56
N PRO A 687 -5.67 -17.50 21.58
CA PRO A 687 -6.00 -17.86 22.95
C PRO A 687 -7.12 -16.99 23.52
N TYR A 688 -8.07 -17.60 24.23
CA TYR A 688 -9.24 -16.89 24.77
C TYR A 688 -8.89 -15.75 25.74
N GLY A 689 -7.77 -15.83 26.45
CA GLY A 689 -7.31 -14.74 27.33
C GLY A 689 -7.13 -13.40 26.61
N TRP A 690 -6.86 -13.40 25.30
CA TRP A 690 -6.79 -12.17 24.50
C TRP A 690 -8.17 -11.60 24.17
N VAL A 691 -9.20 -12.45 24.06
CA VAL A 691 -10.60 -12.02 23.90
C VAL A 691 -11.06 -11.28 25.16
N GLN A 692 -10.81 -11.89 26.33
CA GLN A 692 -11.10 -11.26 27.61
C GLN A 692 -10.37 -9.93 27.75
N LEU A 693 -9.10 -9.85 27.33
CA LEU A 693 -8.31 -8.63 27.44
C LEU A 693 -8.79 -7.51 26.48
N ALA A 694 -9.29 -7.87 25.30
CA ALA A 694 -9.81 -6.91 24.33
C ALA A 694 -11.12 -6.28 24.80
N LEU A 695 -12.08 -7.12 25.23
CA LEU A 695 -13.39 -6.66 25.70
C LEU A 695 -13.30 -5.76 26.93
N ARG A 696 -12.33 -6.03 27.79
CA ARG A 696 -12.05 -5.21 28.96
C ARG A 696 -11.54 -3.80 28.65
N SER A 697 -11.23 -3.48 27.38
CA SER A 697 -10.87 -2.12 26.99
C SER A 697 -12.05 -1.14 27.05
N GLU A 698 -13.29 -1.61 26.98
CA GLU A 698 -14.48 -0.77 27.12
C GLU A 698 -14.64 -0.20 28.53
N ILE A 699 -14.19 -0.94 29.56
CA ILE A 699 -14.28 -0.50 30.96
C ILE A 699 -13.26 0.61 31.23
N SER A 700 -11.99 0.37 30.90
CA SER A 700 -10.91 1.34 31.07
C SER A 700 -9.66 0.90 30.28
N PRO A 701 -8.84 1.85 29.81
CA PRO A 701 -7.54 1.54 29.22
C PRO A 701 -6.60 0.74 30.14
N ALA A 702 -6.81 0.79 31.46
CA ALA A 702 -6.03 0.01 32.42
C ALA A 702 -6.44 -1.49 32.44
N HIS A 703 -7.71 -1.79 32.16
CA HIS A 703 -8.28 -3.13 32.26
C HIS A 703 -7.95 -4.01 31.06
N GLY A 704 -7.79 -3.41 29.87
CA GLY A 704 -7.67 -4.15 28.61
C GLY A 704 -6.66 -3.58 27.63
N ILE A 705 -6.76 -4.04 26.38
CA ILE A 705 -6.05 -3.50 25.23
C ILE A 705 -7.05 -3.17 24.14
N ASN A 706 -6.79 -2.13 23.35
CA ASN A 706 -7.67 -1.79 22.22
C ASN A 706 -7.78 -2.99 21.25
N PRO A 707 -8.98 -3.35 20.75
CA PRO A 707 -9.19 -4.46 19.81
C PRO A 707 -8.29 -4.39 18.55
N ASP A 708 -7.98 -3.19 18.06
CA ASP A 708 -7.09 -3.01 16.89
C ASP A 708 -5.68 -3.52 17.14
N SER A 709 -5.23 -3.54 18.41
CA SER A 709 -3.90 -4.05 18.77
C SER A 709 -3.75 -5.57 18.56
N LEU A 710 -4.87 -6.30 18.40
CA LEU A 710 -4.91 -7.71 18.06
C LEU A 710 -4.74 -7.97 16.56
N ALA A 711 -4.95 -6.97 15.70
CA ALA A 711 -4.88 -7.12 14.23
C ALA A 711 -3.47 -7.54 13.77
N ARG A 712 -3.39 -8.54 12.89
CA ARG A 712 -2.11 -9.06 12.36
C ARG A 712 -2.20 -9.35 10.87
N ARG A 713 -1.09 -9.11 10.16
CA ARG A 713 -0.86 -9.54 8.78
C ARG A 713 0.26 -10.57 8.75
N TRP A 714 0.07 -11.67 8.04
CA TRP A 714 1.14 -12.65 7.80
C TRP A 714 0.94 -13.39 6.48
N LYS A 715 2.02 -14.03 6.01
CA LYS A 715 2.01 -14.90 4.84
C LYS A 715 2.49 -16.28 5.23
N HIS A 716 1.78 -17.31 4.80
CA HIS A 716 2.20 -18.69 4.94
C HIS A 716 3.28 -19.01 3.90
N ALA A 717 4.44 -19.50 4.34
CA ALA A 717 5.62 -19.60 3.51
C ALA A 717 5.49 -20.66 2.40
N GLU A 718 4.89 -21.81 2.74
CA GLU A 718 4.81 -22.97 1.84
C GLU A 718 3.65 -22.85 0.85
N SER A 719 2.46 -22.50 1.33
CA SER A 719 1.26 -22.41 0.50
C SER A 719 1.13 -21.09 -0.26
N GLY A 720 1.85 -20.04 0.20
CA GLY A 720 1.82 -18.71 -0.39
C GLY A 720 0.56 -17.89 -0.07
N TRP A 721 -0.34 -18.39 0.78
CA TRP A 721 -1.50 -17.64 1.28
C TRP A 721 -1.09 -16.47 2.14
N SER A 722 -1.80 -15.35 2.02
CA SER A 722 -1.63 -14.21 2.92
C SER A 722 -2.93 -13.93 3.67
N HIS A 723 -2.79 -13.58 4.93
CA HIS A 723 -3.91 -13.43 5.86
C HIS A 723 -3.82 -12.10 6.58
N HIS A 724 -4.98 -11.49 6.80
CA HIS A 724 -5.14 -10.23 7.53
C HIS A 724 -6.29 -10.36 8.52
N THR A 725 -6.02 -10.14 9.80
CA THR A 725 -7.04 -10.14 10.86
C THR A 725 -7.36 -8.72 11.32
N ARG A 726 -8.64 -8.46 11.57
CA ARG A 726 -9.14 -7.25 12.24
C ARG A 726 -10.15 -7.65 13.31
N TYR A 727 -10.26 -6.84 14.34
CA TYR A 727 -11.15 -7.06 15.47
C TYR A 727 -11.87 -5.75 15.79
N MET A 728 -13.10 -5.83 16.25
CA MET A 728 -13.84 -4.68 16.75
C MET A 728 -14.80 -5.12 17.85
N ILE A 729 -15.20 -4.19 18.70
CA ILE A 729 -16.20 -4.46 19.74
C ILE A 729 -17.52 -3.82 19.31
N HIS A 730 -18.60 -4.58 19.44
CA HIS A 730 -19.96 -4.14 19.15
C HIS A 730 -20.89 -4.74 20.21
N ASP A 731 -21.68 -3.92 20.90
CA ASP A 731 -22.60 -4.32 21.97
C ASP A 731 -21.98 -5.25 23.02
N GLY A 732 -20.75 -4.95 23.47
CA GLY A 732 -20.04 -5.76 24.47
C GLY A 732 -19.53 -7.12 23.95
N ARG A 733 -19.59 -7.36 22.63
CA ARG A 733 -19.12 -8.60 21.97
C ARG A 733 -17.94 -8.33 21.06
N LEU A 734 -17.00 -9.28 20.98
CA LEU A 734 -15.81 -9.13 20.15
C LEU A 734 -16.03 -9.77 18.78
N LEU A 735 -16.15 -8.93 17.76
CA LEU A 735 -16.26 -9.37 16.38
C LEU A 735 -14.88 -9.49 15.73
N MET A 736 -14.70 -10.52 14.92
CA MET A 736 -13.46 -10.83 14.22
C MET A 736 -13.71 -10.94 12.71
N ARG A 737 -12.81 -10.33 11.94
CA ARG A 737 -12.74 -10.49 10.48
C ARG A 737 -11.37 -11.01 10.07
N ILE A 738 -11.36 -12.08 9.28
CA ILE A 738 -10.14 -12.65 8.69
C ILE A 738 -10.29 -12.66 7.18
N VAL A 739 -9.40 -11.97 6.49
CA VAL A 739 -9.29 -12.01 5.02
C VAL A 739 -8.11 -12.87 4.65
N SER A 740 -8.36 -13.97 3.94
CA SER A 740 -7.34 -14.88 3.43
C SER A 740 -7.31 -14.77 1.92
N GLN A 741 -6.15 -14.50 1.34
CA GLN A 741 -5.99 -14.29 -0.10
C GLN A 741 -4.84 -15.10 -0.70
N ARG A 742 -5.03 -15.60 -1.91
CA ARG A 742 -4.02 -16.33 -2.67
C ARG A 742 -4.18 -16.13 -4.17
N VAL A 743 -3.09 -15.82 -4.86
CA VAL A 743 -3.05 -15.75 -6.33
C VAL A 743 -3.30 -17.15 -6.93
N VAL A 744 -4.19 -17.22 -7.92
CA VAL A 744 -4.73 -18.45 -8.51
C VAL A 744 -4.39 -18.54 -10.00
N PRO A 745 -4.11 -19.74 -10.55
CA PRO A 745 -4.03 -19.94 -11.99
C PRO A 745 -5.40 -19.85 -12.69
N PRO A 746 -5.44 -19.65 -14.01
CA PRO A 746 -6.69 -19.69 -14.77
C PRO A 746 -7.44 -21.01 -14.66
N ALA A 747 -8.78 -20.97 -14.78
CA ALA A 747 -9.64 -22.15 -14.68
C ALA A 747 -9.31 -23.27 -15.70
N ARG A 748 -8.76 -22.90 -16.87
CA ARG A 748 -8.32 -23.87 -17.88
C ARG A 748 -7.08 -24.66 -17.47
N GLU A 749 -6.28 -24.11 -16.56
CA GLU A 749 -5.04 -24.71 -16.05
C GLU A 749 -5.27 -25.35 -14.66
N SER A 750 -6.40 -25.05 -14.00
CA SER A 750 -6.77 -25.61 -12.71
C SER A 750 -7.26 -27.06 -12.87
N THR A 751 -6.34 -28.00 -12.67
CA THR A 751 -6.71 -29.41 -12.46
C THR A 751 -7.19 -29.61 -11.02
N LYS A 752 -7.97 -30.67 -10.76
CA LYS A 752 -8.39 -31.03 -9.40
C LYS A 752 -7.21 -31.14 -8.43
N THR A 753 -6.06 -31.62 -8.90
CA THR A 753 -4.83 -31.70 -8.10
C THR A 753 -4.29 -30.32 -7.73
N VAL A 754 -4.30 -29.38 -8.67
CA VAL A 754 -3.89 -27.98 -8.43
C VAL A 754 -4.83 -27.30 -7.44
N GLU A 755 -6.14 -27.49 -7.59
CA GLU A 755 -7.15 -26.96 -6.67
C GLU A 755 -6.94 -27.51 -5.24
N ARG A 756 -6.64 -28.82 -5.12
CA ARG A 756 -6.33 -29.44 -3.84
C ARG A 756 -5.09 -28.84 -3.18
N HIS A 757 -3.98 -28.71 -3.91
CA HIS A 757 -2.75 -28.09 -3.37
C HIS A 757 -2.92 -26.59 -3.07
N LEU A 758 -3.84 -25.91 -3.75
CA LEU A 758 -4.12 -24.51 -3.52
C LEU A 758 -4.92 -24.30 -2.24
N LEU A 759 -5.94 -25.14 -2.00
CA LEU A 759 -6.88 -24.96 -0.90
C LEU A 759 -6.44 -25.68 0.38
N TYR A 760 -5.81 -26.85 0.27
CA TYR A 760 -5.51 -27.75 1.39
C TYR A 760 -4.03 -27.95 1.66
N GLU A 761 -3.75 -28.15 2.94
CA GLU A 761 -2.50 -28.74 3.40
C GLU A 761 -2.38 -30.22 2.99
N MET A 762 -1.16 -30.69 2.71
CA MET A 762 -0.94 -32.04 2.19
C MET A 762 -1.06 -33.16 3.22
N GLN A 763 -0.93 -32.87 4.53
CA GLN A 763 -0.90 -33.91 5.58
C GLN A 763 -2.28 -34.10 6.22
N GLU A 764 -2.81 -33.06 6.85
CA GLU A 764 -4.10 -33.13 7.57
C GLU A 764 -5.30 -32.74 6.71
N PHE A 765 -5.05 -32.34 5.45
CA PHE A 765 -6.07 -31.87 4.52
C PHE A 765 -6.96 -30.75 5.11
N THR A 766 -6.38 -29.93 5.98
CA THR A 766 -7.06 -28.74 6.50
C THR A 766 -6.91 -27.59 5.51
N PRO A 767 -7.94 -26.72 5.36
CA PRO A 767 -7.84 -25.60 4.44
C PRO A 767 -6.84 -24.57 4.97
N TYR A 768 -6.03 -23.97 4.09
CA TYR A 768 -5.04 -22.96 4.51
C TYR A 768 -5.68 -21.68 5.05
N PHE A 769 -6.88 -21.35 4.60
CA PHE A 769 -7.64 -20.17 5.02
C PHE A 769 -8.46 -20.44 6.30
N SER A 770 -9.01 -19.36 6.86
CA SER A 770 -9.76 -19.39 8.10
C SER A 770 -11.12 -20.09 7.96
N VAL A 771 -11.39 -21.10 8.77
CA VAL A 771 -12.70 -21.76 8.87
C VAL A 771 -13.02 -22.17 10.31
N CYS A 772 -14.31 -22.26 10.63
CA CYS A 772 -14.86 -22.75 11.90
C CYS A 772 -14.67 -24.27 12.04
N ALA A 773 -15.06 -24.87 13.16
CA ALA A 773 -14.99 -26.33 13.35
C ALA A 773 -15.90 -27.11 12.37
N HIS A 774 -17.05 -26.55 12.00
CA HIS A 774 -18.09 -27.19 11.19
C HIS A 774 -17.87 -27.13 9.67
N TRP A 775 -16.70 -26.68 9.22
CA TRP A 775 -16.42 -26.46 7.79
C TRP A 775 -16.47 -27.72 6.93
N ARG A 776 -16.29 -28.89 7.57
CA ARG A 776 -16.37 -30.21 6.93
C ARG A 776 -17.80 -30.56 6.54
N ASP A 777 -18.77 -29.92 7.19
CA ASP A 777 -20.19 -30.09 6.92
C ASP A 777 -20.70 -28.95 6.04
N GLY A 778 -21.33 -29.30 4.91
CA GLY A 778 -21.90 -28.35 3.96
C GLY A 778 -21.05 -28.09 2.71
N GLU A 779 -21.21 -26.89 2.12
CA GLU A 779 -20.78 -26.57 0.76
C GLU A 779 -19.50 -25.70 0.69
N MET A 780 -18.82 -25.42 1.81
CA MET A 780 -17.72 -24.43 1.88
C MET A 780 -16.64 -24.64 0.82
N MET A 781 -16.19 -25.88 0.67
CA MET A 781 -15.10 -26.22 -0.24
C MET A 781 -15.55 -26.28 -1.69
N ASP A 782 -16.77 -26.74 -1.94
CA ASP A 782 -17.35 -26.73 -3.27
C ASP A 782 -17.55 -25.30 -3.77
N LEU A 783 -17.90 -24.35 -2.88
CA LEU A 783 -18.00 -22.92 -3.20
C LEU A 783 -16.64 -22.34 -3.62
N CYS A 784 -15.58 -22.73 -2.92
CA CYS A 784 -14.21 -22.35 -3.31
C CYS A 784 -13.87 -22.93 -4.69
N LYS A 785 -14.11 -24.23 -4.93
CA LYS A 785 -13.86 -24.91 -6.22
C LYS A 785 -14.64 -24.27 -7.37
N CYS A 786 -15.92 -23.96 -7.18
CA CYS A 786 -16.72 -23.27 -8.20
C CYS A 786 -16.27 -21.83 -8.41
N SER A 787 -15.81 -21.13 -7.37
CA SER A 787 -15.21 -19.81 -7.57
C SER A 787 -14.01 -19.93 -8.51
N LEU A 788 -13.09 -20.87 -8.23
CA LEU A 788 -11.89 -21.11 -9.06
C LEU A 788 -12.22 -21.42 -10.53
N SER A 789 -13.34 -22.11 -10.81
CA SER A 789 -13.76 -22.42 -12.18
C SER A 789 -14.19 -21.19 -13.00
N HIS A 790 -14.50 -20.06 -12.34
CA HIS A 790 -14.83 -18.79 -12.99
C HIS A 790 -13.60 -17.95 -13.35
N VAL A 791 -12.38 -18.35 -12.98
CA VAL A 791 -11.16 -17.56 -13.27
C VAL A 791 -10.87 -17.57 -14.79
N PRO A 792 -10.90 -16.39 -15.47
CA PRO A 792 -10.75 -16.32 -16.91
C PRO A 792 -9.33 -16.65 -17.35
N SER A 793 -9.19 -17.27 -18.53
CA SER A 793 -7.87 -17.48 -19.14
C SER A 793 -7.30 -16.17 -19.69
N PRO A 794 -5.96 -16.01 -19.68
CA PRO A 794 -5.31 -14.87 -20.30
C PRO A 794 -5.69 -14.76 -21.80
N PRO A 795 -5.65 -13.54 -22.37
CA PRO A 795 -6.07 -13.30 -23.74
C PRO A 795 -5.17 -14.07 -24.70
N GLN A 796 -5.78 -14.81 -25.63
CA GLN A 796 -5.08 -15.55 -26.67
C GLN A 796 -5.16 -14.78 -27.98
N SER A 797 -4.00 -14.42 -28.52
CA SER A 797 -3.93 -13.78 -29.84
C SER A 797 -4.58 -14.68 -30.91
N TYR A 798 -5.19 -14.09 -31.92
CA TYR A 798 -5.79 -14.84 -33.04
C TYR A 798 -4.81 -15.82 -33.69
N ILE A 799 -3.51 -15.46 -33.73
CA ILE A 799 -2.44 -16.33 -34.22
C ILE A 799 -2.28 -17.58 -33.33
N GLN A 800 -2.32 -17.44 -32.01
CA GLN A 800 -2.24 -18.57 -31.09
C GLN A 800 -3.47 -19.49 -31.19
N GLN A 801 -4.64 -18.93 -31.46
CA GLN A 801 -5.87 -19.70 -31.68
C GLN A 801 -5.77 -20.51 -32.98
N LEU A 802 -5.38 -19.87 -34.08
CA LEU A 802 -5.19 -20.51 -35.39
C LEU A 802 -4.11 -21.61 -35.38
N LYS A 803 -3.09 -21.49 -34.52
CA LYS A 803 -2.09 -22.55 -34.30
C LYS A 803 -2.68 -23.80 -33.65
N LYS A 804 -3.71 -23.67 -32.83
CA LYS A 804 -4.34 -24.80 -32.11
C LYS A 804 -5.47 -25.42 -32.94
N ALA A 805 -6.30 -24.59 -33.56
CA ALA A 805 -7.43 -25.03 -34.37
C ALA A 805 -7.79 -23.96 -35.41
N PRO A 806 -8.39 -24.32 -36.55
CA PRO A 806 -8.86 -23.37 -37.57
C PRO A 806 -10.13 -22.60 -37.15
N LYS A 807 -10.41 -22.51 -35.84
CA LYS A 807 -11.55 -21.77 -35.27
C LYS A 807 -11.03 -20.57 -34.50
N ILE A 808 -11.64 -19.41 -34.75
CA ILE A 808 -11.32 -18.15 -34.08
C ILE A 808 -12.48 -17.79 -33.15
N ASP A 809 -12.18 -17.63 -31.87
CA ASP A 809 -13.10 -17.16 -30.85
C ASP A 809 -12.71 -15.75 -30.40
N LYS A 810 -13.58 -14.78 -30.71
CA LYS A 810 -13.40 -13.38 -30.30
C LYS A 810 -13.32 -13.22 -28.77
N SER A 811 -14.09 -14.03 -28.03
CA SER A 811 -14.11 -14.04 -26.56
C SER A 811 -12.77 -14.46 -25.95
N LEU A 812 -11.97 -15.27 -26.65
CA LEU A 812 -10.64 -15.67 -26.19
C LEU A 812 -9.57 -14.61 -26.48
N ALA A 813 -9.77 -13.79 -27.51
CA ALA A 813 -8.90 -12.65 -27.79
C ALA A 813 -9.15 -11.49 -26.82
N HIS A 814 -10.41 -11.32 -26.37
CA HIS A 814 -10.83 -10.27 -25.46
C HIS A 814 -11.69 -10.83 -24.32
N PRO A 815 -11.09 -11.55 -23.35
CA PRO A 815 -11.83 -12.06 -22.21
C PRO A 815 -12.20 -10.94 -21.23
N ASN A 816 -13.38 -11.04 -20.63
CA ASN A 816 -13.74 -10.17 -19.50
C ASN A 816 -12.93 -10.60 -18.28
N PHE A 817 -12.07 -9.72 -17.78
CA PHE A 817 -11.20 -10.02 -16.63
C PHE A 817 -11.89 -9.85 -15.27
N ILE A 818 -13.07 -9.22 -15.27
CA ILE A 818 -13.92 -9.06 -14.08
C ILE A 818 -14.65 -10.38 -13.85
N VAL A 819 -14.36 -11.03 -12.74
CA VAL A 819 -14.98 -12.30 -12.39
C VAL A 819 -16.24 -12.02 -11.57
N ARG A 820 -17.40 -12.30 -12.16
CA ARG A 820 -18.66 -12.36 -11.41
C ARG A 820 -18.95 -13.83 -11.11
N GLY A 821 -19.00 -14.20 -9.84
CA GLY A 821 -19.41 -15.55 -9.44
C GLY A 821 -20.83 -15.87 -9.94
N CYS A 822 -21.13 -17.15 -10.12
CA CYS A 822 -22.50 -17.59 -10.41
C CYS A 822 -23.42 -17.38 -9.19
N ASP A 823 -24.74 -17.51 -9.39
CA ASP A 823 -25.74 -17.35 -8.34
C ASP A 823 -25.54 -18.32 -7.15
N TRP A 824 -24.76 -19.38 -7.36
CA TRP A 824 -24.45 -20.35 -6.31
C TRP A 824 -23.25 -19.97 -5.45
N CYS A 825 -22.15 -19.46 -6.05
CA CYS A 825 -20.93 -19.11 -5.32
C CYS A 825 -20.82 -17.63 -4.92
N ARG A 826 -21.59 -16.74 -5.57
CA ARG A 826 -21.63 -15.30 -5.28
C ARG A 826 -22.22 -14.93 -3.91
N PRO A 827 -23.28 -15.59 -3.39
CA PRO A 827 -23.88 -15.22 -2.10
C PRO A 827 -22.96 -15.52 -0.91
N ALA A 828 -23.06 -14.72 0.15
CA ALA A 828 -22.39 -15.00 1.42
C ALA A 828 -23.04 -16.22 2.10
N ARG A 829 -22.25 -17.01 2.83
CA ARG A 829 -22.73 -18.20 3.55
C ARG A 829 -22.55 -18.08 5.06
N ARG A 830 -23.56 -18.45 5.83
CA ARG A 830 -23.51 -18.55 7.31
C ARG A 830 -23.57 -20.00 7.74
N CYS A 831 -22.73 -20.39 8.68
CA CYS A 831 -22.81 -21.73 9.27
C CYS A 831 -24.08 -21.84 10.14
N PRO A 832 -24.90 -22.89 10.00
CA PRO A 832 -26.11 -23.04 10.82
C PRO A 832 -25.83 -23.33 12.30
N GLU A 833 -24.64 -23.86 12.62
CA GLU A 833 -24.27 -24.32 13.97
C GLU A 833 -23.37 -23.33 14.72
N CYS A 834 -22.87 -22.27 14.09
CA CYS A 834 -22.00 -21.30 14.77
C CYS A 834 -22.10 -19.89 14.20
N SER A 835 -21.58 -18.91 14.93
CA SER A 835 -21.62 -17.48 14.63
C SER A 835 -20.74 -17.01 13.46
N THR A 836 -20.41 -17.91 12.51
CA THR A 836 -19.45 -17.64 11.44
C THR A 836 -20.10 -17.45 10.07
N GLU A 837 -19.62 -16.44 9.35
CA GLU A 837 -20.06 -16.06 8.01
C GLU A 837 -18.85 -16.05 7.06
N TYR A 838 -19.09 -16.42 5.81
CA TYR A 838 -18.09 -16.56 4.76
C TYR A 838 -18.51 -15.85 3.49
N LEU A 839 -17.55 -15.20 2.86
CA LEU A 839 -17.65 -14.68 1.51
C LEU A 839 -16.43 -15.10 0.71
N VAL A 840 -16.68 -15.70 -0.46
CA VAL A 840 -15.64 -16.11 -1.41
C VAL A 840 -15.74 -15.23 -2.64
N GLU A 841 -14.66 -14.51 -2.94
CA GLU A 841 -14.56 -13.62 -4.09
C GLU A 841 -13.29 -13.89 -4.89
N ILE A 842 -13.32 -13.52 -6.17
CA ILE A 842 -12.12 -13.47 -7.00
C ILE A 842 -11.86 -12.02 -7.35
N GLN A 843 -10.73 -11.52 -6.84
CA GLN A 843 -10.29 -10.15 -7.04
C GLN A 843 -9.08 -10.14 -7.96
N MET A 844 -8.96 -9.10 -8.77
CA MET A 844 -7.77 -8.87 -9.59
C MET A 844 -6.75 -8.07 -8.78
N ILE A 845 -5.54 -8.60 -8.67
CA ILE A 845 -4.44 -8.01 -7.93
C ILE A 845 -3.30 -7.71 -8.90
N GLU A 846 -2.68 -6.56 -8.74
CA GLU A 846 -1.45 -6.22 -9.44
C GLU A 846 -0.23 -6.80 -8.72
N ASP A 847 0.50 -7.67 -9.39
CA ASP A 847 1.80 -8.20 -8.99
C ASP A 847 2.92 -7.42 -9.67
N ALA A 848 3.37 -6.35 -9.02
CA ALA A 848 4.46 -5.49 -9.51
C ALA A 848 5.79 -6.25 -9.76
N LYS A 849 5.93 -7.49 -9.27
CA LYS A 849 7.12 -8.32 -9.49
C LYS A 849 7.14 -8.99 -10.86
N ASP A 850 5.99 -9.10 -11.52
CA ASP A 850 5.84 -9.76 -12.82
C ASP A 850 5.50 -8.74 -13.90
N PRO A 851 6.52 -8.12 -14.55
CA PRO A 851 6.28 -7.10 -15.57
C PRO A 851 5.61 -7.66 -16.83
N ALA A 852 5.63 -8.99 -17.04
CA ALA A 852 4.98 -9.62 -18.19
C ALA A 852 3.47 -9.83 -17.97
N ARG A 853 3.07 -10.13 -16.73
CA ARG A 853 1.67 -10.29 -16.32
C ARG A 853 1.43 -9.62 -14.97
N PRO A 854 1.31 -8.27 -14.96
CA PRO A 854 1.11 -7.53 -13.72
C PRO A 854 -0.24 -7.89 -13.10
N PHE A 855 -1.31 -7.98 -13.88
CA PHE A 855 -2.63 -8.31 -13.37
C PHE A 855 -2.84 -9.83 -13.24
N LYS A 856 -3.12 -10.28 -12.02
CA LYS A 856 -3.40 -11.68 -11.69
C LYS A 856 -4.70 -11.78 -10.91
N HIS A 857 -5.35 -12.95 -10.94
CA HIS A 857 -6.53 -13.21 -10.14
C HIS A 857 -6.14 -13.85 -8.81
N SER A 858 -6.78 -13.40 -7.74
CA SER A 858 -6.62 -13.95 -6.40
C SER A 858 -7.97 -14.35 -5.84
N ILE A 859 -8.05 -15.56 -5.31
CA ILE A 859 -9.18 -15.95 -4.47
C ILE A 859 -9.03 -15.24 -3.13
N VAL A 860 -10.13 -14.67 -2.65
CA VAL A 860 -10.22 -13.97 -1.38
C VAL A 860 -11.37 -14.62 -0.61
N VAL A 861 -11.03 -15.26 0.51
CA VAL A 861 -11.99 -15.84 1.44
C VAL A 861 -12.01 -14.97 2.68
N THR A 862 -13.14 -14.29 2.89
CA THR A 862 -13.38 -13.47 4.07
C THR A 862 -14.27 -14.24 5.04
N ARG A 863 -13.80 -14.39 6.28
CA ARG A 863 -14.57 -14.95 7.39
C ARG A 863 -14.87 -13.84 8.39
N TRP A 864 -16.14 -13.68 8.73
CA TRP A 864 -16.57 -12.93 9.91
C TRP A 864 -17.01 -13.89 11.00
N SER A 865 -16.77 -13.55 12.25
CA SER A 865 -17.11 -14.39 13.40
C SER A 865 -17.39 -13.53 14.62
N ASP A 866 -18.44 -13.86 15.35
CA ASP A 866 -18.67 -13.35 16.70
C ASP A 866 -17.94 -14.25 17.71
N LEU A 867 -17.01 -13.67 18.48
CA LEU A 867 -16.26 -14.38 19.52
C LEU A 867 -16.97 -14.34 20.89
N GLY A 868 -18.10 -13.65 20.99
CA GLY A 868 -18.92 -13.53 22.19
C GLY A 868 -18.47 -12.42 23.14
N ASP A 869 -19.00 -12.49 24.36
CA ASP A 869 -18.91 -11.51 25.44
C ASP A 869 -17.67 -11.68 26.36
N GLY A 870 -16.83 -12.68 26.09
CA GLY A 870 -15.61 -12.94 26.86
C GLY A 870 -15.85 -13.49 28.27
N SER A 871 -17.07 -13.93 28.58
CA SER A 871 -17.44 -14.47 29.89
C SER A 871 -16.68 -15.75 30.24
N SER A 872 -16.87 -16.78 29.43
CA SER A 872 -16.25 -18.09 29.61
C SER A 872 -16.20 -18.86 28.30
N PRO A 873 -15.10 -19.58 27.99
CA PRO A 873 -14.98 -20.35 26.75
C PRO A 873 -15.95 -21.53 26.68
N HIS A 874 -16.59 -21.88 27.80
CA HIS A 874 -17.55 -22.98 27.91
C HIS A 874 -18.99 -22.49 28.12
N THR A 875 -19.20 -21.21 28.40
CA THR A 875 -20.55 -20.66 28.67
C THR A 875 -20.96 -19.70 27.56
N SER A 876 -20.00 -18.97 26.97
CA SER A 876 -20.28 -18.14 25.80
C SER A 876 -20.59 -19.03 24.59
N ALA A 877 -21.85 -19.05 24.19
CA ALA A 877 -22.36 -19.92 23.15
C ALA A 877 -21.71 -19.64 21.78
N GLU A 878 -21.36 -18.38 21.47
CA GLU A 878 -20.72 -18.04 20.20
C GLU A 878 -19.32 -18.68 20.09
N TRP A 879 -18.52 -18.58 21.14
CA TRP A 879 -17.16 -19.14 21.15
C TRP A 879 -17.18 -20.67 21.18
N ALA A 880 -18.04 -21.27 22.01
CA ALA A 880 -18.12 -22.71 22.18
C ALA A 880 -18.54 -23.38 20.86
N SER A 881 -19.62 -22.87 20.25
CA SER A 881 -20.12 -23.35 18.95
C SER A 881 -19.10 -23.20 17.83
N MET A 882 -18.41 -22.07 17.73
CA MET A 882 -17.37 -21.86 16.71
C MET A 882 -16.25 -22.91 16.76
N ASN A 883 -15.95 -23.43 17.95
CA ASN A 883 -14.93 -24.45 18.18
C ASN A 883 -15.48 -25.89 18.19
N GLY A 884 -16.78 -26.08 17.91
CA GLY A 884 -17.43 -27.40 17.92
C GLY A 884 -17.56 -28.00 19.32
N VAL A 885 -17.58 -27.17 20.36
CA VAL A 885 -17.79 -27.59 21.74
C VAL A 885 -19.24 -27.35 22.09
N ASN A 886 -19.99 -28.43 22.33
CA ASN A 886 -21.34 -28.34 22.85
C ASN A 886 -21.29 -28.17 24.37
N VAL A 887 -22.08 -27.23 24.87
CA VAL A 887 -22.22 -26.97 26.31
C VAL A 887 -23.48 -27.68 26.76
N ALA A 888 -23.40 -28.48 27.82
CA ALA A 888 -24.55 -29.23 28.29
C ALA A 888 -25.58 -28.30 28.97
N ASP A 889 -26.87 -28.57 28.78
CA ASP A 889 -27.97 -27.72 29.26
C ASP A 889 -27.92 -27.45 30.78
N HIS A 890 -27.48 -28.43 31.57
CA HIS A 890 -27.36 -28.32 33.03
C HIS A 890 -26.21 -27.39 33.50
N GLU A 891 -25.29 -27.04 32.60
CA GLU A 891 -24.21 -26.07 32.88
C GLU A 891 -24.58 -24.65 32.40
N GLY A 892 -25.85 -24.44 32.01
CA GLY A 892 -26.33 -23.17 31.45
C GLY A 892 -25.96 -22.98 29.97
N GLY A 893 -25.60 -24.06 29.28
CA GLY A 893 -25.39 -24.06 27.84
C GLY A 893 -26.70 -24.17 27.08
N HIS A 894 -26.79 -23.51 25.93
CA HIS A 894 -27.83 -23.80 24.94
C HIS A 894 -27.12 -24.11 23.62
N GLU A 895 -27.69 -25.02 22.83
CA GLU A 895 -27.22 -25.24 21.46
C GLU A 895 -27.31 -23.92 20.69
N TYR A 896 -26.20 -23.54 20.04
CA TYR A 896 -26.15 -22.25 19.37
C TYR A 896 -26.91 -22.30 18.05
N GLU A 897 -28.10 -21.71 18.04
CA GLU A 897 -28.88 -21.56 16.82
C GLU A 897 -28.42 -20.32 16.03
N SER A 898 -27.67 -20.55 14.96
CA SER A 898 -27.01 -19.46 14.26
C SER A 898 -27.96 -18.46 13.60
N PHE A 899 -29.06 -18.94 13.01
CA PHE A 899 -30.00 -18.10 12.26
C PHE A 899 -31.00 -17.35 13.13
N SER A 900 -31.36 -17.87 14.32
CA SER A 900 -32.18 -17.13 15.28
C SER A 900 -31.40 -16.00 15.96
N HIS A 901 -30.07 -16.13 16.05
CA HIS A 901 -29.17 -15.10 16.56
C HIS A 901 -28.73 -14.08 15.51
N VAL A 902 -29.25 -14.15 14.28
CA VAL A 902 -29.10 -13.05 13.31
C VAL A 902 -30.05 -11.95 13.75
N GLY A 903 -29.53 -10.93 14.44
CA GLY A 903 -30.28 -9.71 14.71
C GLY A 903 -30.63 -8.96 13.42
N ARG A 904 -30.90 -7.65 13.51
CA ARG A 904 -31.27 -6.82 12.33
C ARG A 904 -30.19 -6.77 11.24
N ARG A 905 -28.91 -7.02 11.58
CA ARG A 905 -27.78 -7.10 10.64
C ARG A 905 -26.94 -8.35 10.90
N ALA A 906 -26.48 -8.98 9.82
CA ALA A 906 -25.48 -10.03 9.84
C ALA A 906 -24.12 -9.50 10.35
N VAL A 907 -23.25 -10.38 10.86
CA VAL A 907 -21.94 -9.99 11.44
C VAL A 907 -21.08 -9.27 10.39
N SER A 908 -21.10 -9.77 9.15
CA SER A 908 -20.50 -9.14 7.97
C SER A 908 -21.03 -7.74 7.72
N GLY A 909 -22.35 -7.53 7.82
CA GLY A 909 -22.99 -6.23 7.65
C GLY A 909 -22.53 -5.20 8.67
N ILE A 910 -22.40 -5.60 9.95
CA ILE A 910 -21.90 -4.72 11.01
C ILE A 910 -20.43 -4.35 10.76
N PHE A 911 -19.60 -5.33 10.38
CA PHE A 911 -18.17 -5.12 10.18
C PHE A 911 -17.86 -4.24 8.96
N GLU A 912 -18.51 -4.52 7.83
CA GLU A 912 -18.28 -3.77 6.60
C GLU A 912 -18.91 -2.38 6.66
N SER A 913 -20.12 -2.21 7.22
CA SER A 913 -20.70 -0.85 7.40
C SER A 913 -19.80 0.07 8.21
N ARG A 914 -19.13 -0.45 9.25
CA ARG A 914 -18.18 0.33 10.05
C ARG A 914 -16.86 0.61 9.34
N LEU A 915 -16.43 -0.26 8.43
CA LEU A 915 -15.17 -0.11 7.70
C LEU A 915 -15.30 0.72 6.43
N SER A 916 -16.31 0.43 5.59
CA SER A 916 -16.50 1.02 4.27
C SER A 916 -17.66 2.00 4.21
N GLY A 917 -18.48 2.12 5.26
CA GLY A 917 -19.71 2.91 5.24
C GLY A 917 -20.83 2.29 4.39
N SER A 918 -20.67 1.04 3.95
CA SER A 918 -21.63 0.33 3.11
C SER A 918 -21.88 -1.09 3.60
N ILE A 919 -23.13 -1.52 3.54
CA ILE A 919 -23.51 -2.90 3.85
C ILE A 919 -23.34 -3.73 2.56
N PRO A 920 -22.66 -4.87 2.59
CA PRO A 920 -22.56 -5.74 1.43
C PRO A 920 -23.97 -6.19 0.99
N GLY A 921 -24.38 -5.82 -0.23
CA GLY A 921 -25.68 -6.18 -0.82
C GLY A 921 -25.81 -7.66 -1.23
N GLN A 922 -24.97 -8.54 -0.68
CA GLN A 922 -24.98 -9.96 -1.00
C GLN A 922 -25.99 -10.70 -0.11
N ARG A 923 -26.77 -11.59 -0.73
CA ARG A 923 -27.70 -12.46 -0.01
C ARG A 923 -26.94 -13.41 0.91
N LEU A 924 -27.41 -13.59 2.15
CA LEU A 924 -26.90 -14.58 3.09
C LEU A 924 -27.66 -15.90 2.95
N LEU A 925 -26.95 -17.01 2.75
CA LEU A 925 -27.51 -18.36 2.67
C LEU A 925 -26.86 -19.28 3.71
N SER A 926 -27.49 -20.43 4.01
CA SER A 926 -26.85 -21.45 4.85
C SER A 926 -25.65 -22.08 4.14
N LEU A 927 -24.58 -22.32 4.92
CA LEU A 927 -23.41 -23.08 4.49
C LEU A 927 -23.73 -24.57 4.31
N ASN A 928 -24.67 -25.09 5.09
CA ASN A 928 -25.16 -26.46 5.01
C ASN A 928 -26.69 -26.42 4.81
N PRO A 929 -27.20 -26.18 3.59
CA PRO A 929 -28.63 -26.06 3.35
C PRO A 929 -29.40 -27.38 3.58
N LYS A 930 -28.71 -28.53 3.49
CA LYS A 930 -29.30 -29.86 3.74
C LYS A 930 -29.24 -30.27 5.21
N ASN A 931 -28.52 -29.53 6.07
CA ASN A 931 -28.21 -29.92 7.45
C ASN A 931 -27.69 -31.37 7.57
N GLU A 932 -26.97 -31.86 6.57
CA GLU A 932 -26.36 -33.19 6.58
C GLU A 932 -24.97 -33.09 7.23
N LYS A 933 -24.73 -33.83 8.31
CA LYS A 933 -23.41 -33.95 8.95
C LYS A 933 -22.72 -35.20 8.44
N LYS A 934 -21.86 -35.03 7.43
CA LYS A 934 -21.12 -36.14 6.81
C LYS A 934 -19.67 -36.19 7.28
N GLY A 935 -19.17 -35.16 7.96
CA GLY A 935 -17.80 -35.10 8.44
C GLY A 935 -16.81 -35.52 7.35
N GLU A 936 -15.95 -36.49 7.66
CA GLU A 936 -14.97 -37.00 6.70
C GLU A 936 -15.57 -37.90 5.61
N GLU A 937 -16.70 -38.54 5.88
CA GLU A 937 -17.39 -39.43 4.93
C GLU A 937 -18.07 -38.65 3.78
N GLY A 938 -18.15 -37.33 3.90
CA GLY A 938 -18.65 -36.44 2.85
C GLY A 938 -17.80 -36.55 1.58
N HIS A 939 -18.42 -36.73 0.42
CA HIS A 939 -17.69 -37.02 -0.82
C HIS A 939 -17.24 -35.76 -1.58
N GLY A 940 -17.61 -34.56 -1.10
CA GLY A 940 -17.45 -33.29 -1.83
C GLY A 940 -16.23 -32.46 -1.43
N TRP A 941 -15.71 -32.62 -0.21
CA TRP A 941 -14.61 -31.78 0.26
C TRP A 941 -13.29 -32.05 -0.52
N TYR A 942 -12.99 -33.28 -0.95
CA TYR A 942 -11.76 -33.61 -1.68
C TYR A 942 -11.73 -33.41 -3.19
#